data_AF-A0A6B0QW35-F1
#
_entry.id   AF-A0A6B0QW35-F1
#
_cell.length_a   1.000
_cell.length_b   1.000
_cell.length_c   1.000
_cell.angle_alpha   90.00
_cell.angle_beta   90.00
_cell.angle_gamma   90.00
#
_symmetry.space_group_name_H-M   'P 1'
#
loop_
_entity.id
_entity.type
_entity.pdbx_description
1 polymer ?
#
loop_
_entity_poly.entity_id
_entity_poly.type
_entity_poly.pdbx_seq_one_letter_code
_entity_poly.pdbx_strand_id
1 'polypeptide(L)'
;MDSLRFHMNFFLIFHHFRVEHPAGGYKKLFETVEELSSPLTAHVTGRIPLWLTGSLLRCGPGLFEVGSEPFYHLFDGQALLHKFDFKEGHVTYHRRFIRTDAYVRAMTEKRIVITEFGTCAFPDPCKNIFSRFFSYFRGVEVTDNALVNIYPVGEDYYACTETNFITKINPETLETIKQVDLCNYVSVNGATAHPHIENDGTVYNIGNCFGKNFSIAYNIVKIPPLQADKEDPISKSEIVVQFPCSDRFKPSYVHSFGLTPNYIVFVETPVKINLFKFLSSWSLWGANYMDCFESNETMGVWLHIADKKRKKYINNKYRTSPFNLFHHINTYEDHEFLIVDLCCWKGFEFVYNYLYLANLRENWEEVKKNARKAPQPEVRRYVLPLNIDKADTGKNLVTLPNTTATAILCSDETIWLEPEVLFSGPRQAFEFPQINYQKYGGKPYTYAYGLGLNHFVPDRLCKLNVKTKETWVWQEPDSYPSEPIFVSHPDALEEDDGLSVLEIFFSDGSVDGSSTGMDPLILGLPFEKSKVTTPLSDLSTLHGFSRKISDVVKKVLTFDWYPQRRLSVEPKGKERSIFNQEYKQDTKKRQHGELAEMRTQNGELTSGRGERTFLLLLSDALEPPPDRGKKKDVKGSGKRPQAAERPQSQLRALGEPEPAEPGESVRAPFVPVPSSPRSRTPEVLQRLERRRGRRERERGGSKKHTLKHLFQGGKKKGGAKMAGAIIENMSTKKLCIVGGILLVFQIIAFLVGGLIAPGPTTAVSYMSVKCVDVRKNHHKAKWLMPWGPNQCDKIRDIEEAIPREIEANDIVFSVHIPLPSMEMSPWFQFMLFILQLDIAFKLNNQIRENAEVSMDVSLAYRDDMFAEWTEMAHERVPRKLKCTFTSPKTLEHEGRYYECDVLPFMEIGSVAHKYYLLNIRLPVNEKKKINVGIGEIKDIRLVGIHQNGGFTKVWFAMKTFLTPSIFIIMVWYWRRITMMSRPPVLLEKVIFALGISMTFINIPVEWFSIGFDWTWMLLFGDIRQGIFYAMLLSFWIIFCGEHMMDQHERNHIAGYWKQVGPIAVGSFCLFIFDMCERGVQLTNPFYSIWTTDVGTELAMAFIIVAGICLCLYFLFLCFMVFQVFRNISGKQSSLPAMSKVRRLHYEGLIFRFKFLMLITLACAAMTVIFFIVSQVTEGHWKWGGVTVQVNSAFFTGIYGMWNLYVFALMFLYAPSHKNYGEDQSNGDLGVHSGEELQLTTTITHVDGPTEIYKLTRKEAQEF
;
A
#
# COMPACT_ATOMS: atom_id res chain seq x y z
N MET A 1 43.78 -19.07 60.94
CA MET A 1 42.91 -19.93 61.76
C MET A 1 42.03 -20.71 60.82
N ASP A 2 41.92 -22.00 61.08
CA ASP A 2 41.41 -23.00 60.16
C ASP A 2 39.91 -23.22 60.34
N SER A 3 39.21 -23.59 59.27
CA SER A 3 38.08 -24.50 59.38
C SER A 3 37.92 -25.33 58.10
N LEU A 4 37.63 -26.61 58.30
CA LEU A 4 37.58 -27.66 57.29
C LEU A 4 36.59 -27.37 56.14
N ARG A 5 36.89 -27.94 54.97
CA ARG A 5 35.89 -28.21 53.93
C ARG A 5 34.82 -29.16 54.47
N PHE A 6 33.55 -28.90 54.15
CA PHE A 6 32.54 -29.94 54.04
C PHE A 6 32.14 -30.09 52.58
N HIS A 7 32.03 -31.33 52.09
CA HIS A 7 31.48 -31.62 50.76
C HIS A 7 30.01 -31.99 50.88
N MET A 8 29.16 -31.40 50.05
CA MET A 8 27.92 -32.04 49.59
C MET A 8 28.03 -32.24 48.09
N ASN A 9 28.15 -33.51 47.68
CA ASN A 9 28.18 -33.88 46.27
C ASN A 9 26.75 -33.84 45.71
N PHE A 10 26.45 -32.88 44.84
CA PHE A 10 25.37 -33.04 43.87
C PHE A 10 25.95 -33.62 42.57
N PHE A 11 25.41 -34.76 42.15
CA PHE A 11 25.84 -35.47 40.94
C PHE A 11 25.35 -34.73 39.68
N LEU A 12 26.21 -33.89 39.09
CA LEU A 12 25.99 -33.30 37.76
C LEU A 12 26.23 -34.35 36.67
N ILE A 13 25.18 -35.12 36.35
CA ILE A 13 25.18 -36.09 35.25
C ILE A 13 25.06 -35.33 33.92
N PHE A 14 26.20 -35.04 33.29
CA PHE A 14 26.25 -34.34 32.00
C PHE A 14 25.83 -35.24 30.82
N HIS A 15 24.55 -35.20 30.45
CA HIS A 15 24.07 -35.65 29.16
C HIS A 15 23.70 -34.49 28.23
N HIS A 16 23.81 -34.71 26.92
CA HIS A 16 23.39 -33.76 25.89
C HIS A 16 21.85 -33.75 25.75
N PHE A 17 21.16 -33.16 26.71
CA PHE A 17 19.80 -32.70 26.47
C PHE A 17 19.85 -31.43 25.61
N ARG A 18 19.18 -31.47 24.46
CA ARG A 18 18.75 -30.25 23.78
C ARG A 18 17.68 -29.61 24.65
N VAL A 19 17.62 -28.29 24.67
CA VAL A 19 16.50 -27.60 25.32
C VAL A 19 15.31 -27.66 24.37
N GLU A 20 14.18 -28.10 24.92
CA GLU A 20 12.93 -28.31 24.23
C GLU A 20 11.86 -27.43 24.91
N HIS A 21 10.94 -26.83 24.15
CA HIS A 21 9.90 -25.93 24.66
C HIS A 21 8.48 -26.48 24.43
N PRO A 22 8.14 -27.68 24.94
CA PRO A 22 6.88 -28.35 24.65
C PRO A 22 5.65 -27.57 25.15
N ALA A 23 5.81 -26.70 26.16
CA ALA A 23 4.76 -25.82 26.67
C ALA A 23 4.33 -24.73 25.66
N GLY A 24 5.19 -24.38 24.70
CA GLY A 24 4.87 -23.39 23.66
C GLY A 24 4.81 -21.94 24.16
N GLY A 25 5.41 -21.61 25.30
CA GLY A 25 5.34 -20.28 25.92
C GLY A 25 5.80 -19.13 25.01
N TYR A 26 6.75 -19.38 24.10
CA TYR A 26 7.25 -18.43 23.10
C TYR A 26 6.15 -17.83 22.21
N LYS A 27 4.97 -18.44 22.11
CA LYS A 27 3.83 -17.86 21.38
C LYS A 27 3.42 -16.48 21.93
N LYS A 28 3.63 -16.25 23.23
CA LYS A 28 3.36 -14.95 23.89
C LYS A 28 4.21 -13.80 23.37
N LEU A 29 5.37 -14.08 22.75
CA LEU A 29 6.19 -13.08 22.05
C LEU A 29 5.45 -12.38 20.90
N PHE A 30 4.36 -12.99 20.42
CA PHE A 30 3.67 -12.69 19.17
C PHE A 30 2.15 -12.51 19.37
N GLU A 31 1.71 -11.93 20.49
CA GLU A 31 0.30 -11.69 20.85
C GLU A 31 0.03 -10.19 20.99
N THR A 32 -1.15 -9.68 20.66
CA THR A 32 -1.40 -8.22 20.76
C THR A 32 -1.50 -7.76 22.22
N VAL A 33 -0.92 -6.59 22.54
CA VAL A 33 -1.02 -5.97 23.88
C VAL A 33 -1.46 -4.50 23.82
N GLU A 34 -2.08 -4.01 24.90
CA GLU A 34 -2.51 -2.62 25.01
C GLU A 34 -1.38 -1.69 25.50
N GLU A 35 -1.41 -0.41 25.08
CA GLU A 35 -0.47 0.60 25.55
C GLU A 35 -0.80 1.13 26.96
N LEU A 36 0.21 1.62 27.67
CA LEU A 36 0.07 2.12 29.03
C LEU A 36 -0.19 3.63 29.06
N SER A 37 -1.15 4.04 29.90
CA SER A 37 -1.49 5.46 30.14
C SER A 37 -0.48 6.19 31.02
N SER A 38 0.23 5.47 31.88
CA SER A 38 1.29 5.98 32.76
C SER A 38 2.30 4.87 33.09
N PRO A 39 3.52 5.19 33.53
CA PRO A 39 4.50 4.19 33.97
C PRO A 39 4.01 3.38 35.18
N LEU A 40 4.25 2.07 35.15
CA LEU A 40 4.05 1.15 36.26
C LEU A 40 5.33 1.08 37.10
N THR A 41 5.18 0.90 38.42
CA THR A 41 6.33 0.59 39.30
C THR A 41 6.60 -0.90 39.24
N ALA A 42 7.86 -1.28 39.03
CA ALA A 42 8.28 -2.67 38.99
C ALA A 42 8.70 -3.16 40.40
N HIS A 43 8.37 -4.40 40.73
CA HIS A 43 8.82 -5.08 41.94
C HIS A 43 10.27 -5.57 41.76
N VAL A 44 11.15 -5.31 42.72
CA VAL A 44 12.59 -5.61 42.60
C VAL A 44 13.00 -6.75 43.54
N THR A 45 13.58 -7.80 42.96
CA THR A 45 14.15 -8.97 43.65
C THR A 45 15.67 -8.92 43.54
N GLY A 46 16.41 -9.16 44.62
CA GLY A 46 17.85 -8.93 44.65
C GLY A 46 18.19 -7.43 44.77
N ARG A 47 19.23 -6.93 44.08
CA ARG A 47 19.67 -5.53 44.24
C ARG A 47 20.13 -4.87 42.94
N ILE A 48 19.32 -3.95 42.42
CA ILE A 48 19.72 -3.05 41.32
C ILE A 48 20.94 -2.20 41.76
N PRO A 49 21.99 -2.05 40.92
CA PRO A 49 23.14 -1.24 41.27
C PRO A 49 22.77 0.25 41.34
N LEU A 50 23.25 0.95 42.37
CA LEU A 50 22.93 2.37 42.57
C LEU A 50 23.52 3.29 41.48
N TRP A 51 24.59 2.86 40.80
CA TRP A 51 25.16 3.58 39.66
C TRP A 51 24.32 3.44 38.38
N LEU A 52 23.42 2.45 38.30
CA LEU A 52 22.53 2.26 37.15
C LEU A 52 21.33 3.21 37.29
N THR A 53 21.49 4.42 36.78
CA THR A 53 20.44 5.46 36.73
C THR A 53 20.34 6.03 35.32
N GLY A 54 19.22 5.82 34.63
CA GLY A 54 19.02 6.14 33.21
C GLY A 54 17.89 5.30 32.60
N SER A 55 17.67 5.39 31.28
CA SER A 55 16.54 4.72 30.61
C SER A 55 17.00 3.72 29.55
N LEU A 56 16.46 2.50 29.58
CA LEU A 56 16.52 1.53 28.49
C LEU A 56 15.28 1.73 27.59
N LEU A 57 15.49 2.01 26.31
CA LEU A 57 14.44 2.14 25.30
C LEU A 57 14.56 1.00 24.28
N ARG A 58 13.45 0.31 23.95
CA ARG A 58 13.43 -0.78 22.95
C ARG A 58 12.20 -0.68 22.03
N CYS A 59 12.33 -1.17 20.80
CA CYS A 59 11.25 -1.23 19.81
C CYS A 59 10.86 -2.68 19.50
N GLY A 60 9.58 -2.92 19.18
CA GLY A 60 9.09 -4.21 18.67
C GLY A 60 7.66 -4.11 18.10
N PRO A 61 7.14 -5.16 17.44
CA PRO A 61 5.73 -5.25 17.07
C PRO A 61 4.84 -5.43 18.31
N GLY A 62 3.84 -4.55 18.49
CA GLY A 62 2.90 -4.62 19.62
C GLY A 62 1.47 -5.04 19.30
N LEU A 63 1.10 -5.00 18.02
CA LEU A 63 -0.25 -5.23 17.50
C LEU A 63 -0.15 -6.05 16.22
N PHE A 64 -0.67 -7.28 16.25
CA PHE A 64 -0.50 -8.28 15.19
C PHE A 64 -1.73 -8.49 14.31
N GLU A 65 -2.82 -7.76 14.57
CA GLU A 65 -4.03 -7.74 13.74
C GLU A 65 -4.77 -6.40 13.86
N VAL A 66 -5.47 -5.99 12.81
CA VAL A 66 -6.30 -4.78 12.78
C VAL A 66 -7.76 -5.19 12.59
N GLY A 67 -8.49 -5.29 13.70
CA GLY A 67 -9.88 -5.78 13.70
C GLY A 67 -9.94 -7.28 13.41
N SER A 68 -10.16 -7.63 12.15
CA SER A 68 -10.12 -9.03 11.67
C SER A 68 -8.98 -9.31 10.68
N GLU A 69 -8.26 -8.28 10.22
CA GLU A 69 -7.18 -8.44 9.23
C GLU A 69 -5.85 -8.74 9.96
N PRO A 70 -5.25 -9.93 9.78
CA PRO A 70 -4.01 -10.29 10.46
C PRO A 70 -2.78 -9.75 9.72
N PHE A 71 -1.74 -9.41 10.49
CA PHE A 71 -0.38 -9.31 9.98
C PHE A 71 0.24 -10.73 9.89
N TYR A 72 1.03 -10.98 8.84
CA TYR A 72 1.54 -12.31 8.51
C TYR A 72 3.00 -12.55 8.92
N HIS A 73 3.87 -11.54 8.84
CA HIS A 73 5.31 -11.66 9.11
C HIS A 73 5.72 -11.03 10.45
N LEU A 74 6.82 -11.51 11.05
CA LEU A 74 7.35 -10.95 12.31
C LEU A 74 7.58 -9.43 12.27
N PHE A 75 7.90 -8.91 11.08
CA PHE A 75 8.22 -7.49 10.86
C PHE A 75 7.02 -6.63 10.42
N ASP A 76 5.80 -7.13 10.55
CA ASP A 76 4.59 -6.44 10.10
C ASP A 76 3.77 -5.80 11.24
N GLY A 77 3.89 -6.33 12.46
CA GLY A 77 3.11 -5.84 13.61
C GLY A 77 3.44 -4.38 13.94
N GLN A 78 2.46 -3.60 14.38
CA GLN A 78 2.64 -2.14 14.51
C GLN A 78 3.55 -1.77 15.68
N ALA A 79 4.45 -0.80 15.43
CA ALA A 79 5.54 -0.42 16.32
C ALA A 79 5.09 0.01 17.73
N LEU A 80 5.60 -0.70 18.73
CA LEU A 80 5.47 -0.41 20.15
C LEU A 80 6.84 0.02 20.69
N LEU A 81 6.88 1.15 21.39
CA LEU A 81 8.06 1.67 22.06
C LEU A 81 7.97 1.37 23.55
N HIS A 82 8.98 0.70 24.07
CA HIS A 82 9.11 0.22 25.46
C HIS A 82 10.17 1.04 26.20
N LYS A 83 9.94 1.35 27.49
CA LYS A 83 10.91 1.99 28.38
C LYS A 83 10.97 1.32 29.74
N PHE A 84 12.17 0.91 30.15
CA PHE A 84 12.50 0.66 31.56
C PHE A 84 13.36 1.83 32.08
N ASP A 85 12.86 2.54 33.08
CA ASP A 85 13.53 3.69 33.70
C ASP A 85 14.13 3.28 35.05
N PHE A 86 15.44 3.43 35.21
CA PHE A 86 16.19 3.06 36.41
C PHE A 86 16.57 4.30 37.22
N LYS A 87 16.27 4.31 38.51
CA LYS A 87 16.66 5.41 39.41
C LYS A 87 16.75 4.97 40.85
N GLU A 88 17.88 5.25 41.52
CA GLU A 88 18.04 5.05 42.97
C GLU A 88 17.64 3.63 43.44
N GLY A 89 17.98 2.62 42.64
CA GLY A 89 17.64 1.20 42.89
C GLY A 89 16.19 0.78 42.58
N HIS A 90 15.33 1.72 42.20
CA HIS A 90 13.95 1.49 41.77
C HIS A 90 13.88 1.42 40.23
N VAL A 91 12.86 0.74 39.70
CA VAL A 91 12.60 0.64 38.26
C VAL A 91 11.13 0.92 37.96
N THR A 92 10.85 1.66 36.89
CA THR A 92 9.50 1.81 36.32
C THR A 92 9.46 1.34 34.87
N TYR A 93 8.30 0.84 34.45
CA TYR A 93 8.07 0.35 33.09
C TYR A 93 6.95 1.12 32.39
N HIS A 94 7.11 1.46 31.11
CA HIS A 94 6.11 2.15 30.31
C HIS A 94 6.19 1.75 28.84
N ARG A 95 5.05 1.67 28.13
CA ARG A 95 4.99 1.35 26.70
C ARG A 95 3.91 2.13 25.96
N ARG A 96 4.18 2.59 24.74
CA ARG A 96 3.30 3.40 23.89
C ARG A 96 3.41 2.98 22.42
N PHE A 97 2.29 2.88 21.70
CA PHE A 97 2.36 2.67 20.24
C PHE A 97 2.90 3.91 19.54
N ILE A 98 3.85 3.74 18.63
CA ILE A 98 4.37 4.86 17.82
C ILE A 98 3.26 5.28 16.85
N ARG A 99 2.94 6.58 16.83
CA ARG A 99 1.87 7.15 15.99
C ARG A 99 2.38 7.45 14.58
N THR A 100 2.78 6.37 13.90
CA THR A 100 3.15 6.32 12.48
C THR A 100 1.92 6.52 11.58
N ASP A 101 2.11 6.86 10.31
CA ASP A 101 1.02 6.93 9.34
C ASP A 101 0.37 5.55 9.16
N ALA A 102 1.16 4.47 9.16
CA ALA A 102 0.66 3.09 9.20
C ALA A 102 -0.32 2.85 10.36
N TYR A 103 0.09 3.15 11.60
CA TYR A 103 -0.74 2.93 12.79
C TYR A 103 -1.96 3.86 12.83
N VAL A 104 -1.76 5.16 12.56
CA VAL A 104 -2.83 6.17 12.63
C VAL A 104 -3.90 5.90 11.58
N ARG A 105 -3.52 5.54 10.34
CA ARG A 105 -4.49 5.18 9.30
C ARG A 105 -5.14 3.83 9.58
N ALA A 106 -4.40 2.84 10.09
CA ALA A 106 -4.98 1.55 10.48
C ALA A 106 -6.04 1.69 11.59
N MET A 107 -5.79 2.50 12.63
CA MET A 107 -6.77 2.78 13.68
C MET A 107 -7.96 3.63 13.20
N THR A 108 -7.76 4.49 12.21
CA THR A 108 -8.79 5.37 11.65
C THR A 108 -9.72 4.63 10.67
N GLU A 109 -9.16 3.86 9.73
CA GLU A 109 -9.92 3.07 8.75
C GLU A 109 -10.35 1.68 9.27
N LYS A 110 -9.81 1.24 10.42
CA LYS A 110 -10.08 -0.05 11.09
C LYS A 110 -9.76 -1.29 10.25
N ARG A 111 -8.67 -1.20 9.48
CA ARG A 111 -8.16 -2.21 8.53
C ARG A 111 -6.66 -1.96 8.31
N ILE A 112 -5.96 -2.86 7.63
CA ILE A 112 -4.58 -2.64 7.20
C ILE A 112 -4.59 -1.71 5.97
N VAL A 113 -3.99 -0.53 6.11
CA VAL A 113 -4.02 0.54 5.09
C VAL A 113 -2.72 0.67 4.31
N ILE A 114 -1.59 0.44 4.99
CA ILE A 114 -0.23 0.46 4.44
C ILE A 114 0.25 -0.99 4.27
N THR A 115 0.92 -1.28 3.16
CA THR A 115 1.58 -2.58 2.95
C THR A 115 2.82 -2.64 3.82
N GLU A 116 2.86 -3.63 4.71
CA GLU A 116 4.02 -3.96 5.54
C GLU A 116 4.93 -4.98 4.83
N PHE A 117 6.01 -5.42 5.48
CA PHE A 117 7.05 -6.25 4.89
C PHE A 117 6.51 -7.53 4.21
N GLY A 118 5.68 -8.30 4.92
CA GLY A 118 5.04 -9.54 4.45
C GLY A 118 3.51 -9.45 4.29
N THR A 119 2.89 -8.30 4.57
CA THR A 119 1.43 -8.13 4.53
C THR A 119 1.02 -7.03 3.55
N CYS A 120 0.40 -7.40 2.44
CA CYS A 120 -0.11 -6.44 1.46
C CYS A 120 -1.42 -5.79 1.95
N ALA A 121 -1.48 -4.46 1.95
CA ALA A 121 -2.74 -3.74 2.14
C ALA A 121 -3.53 -3.70 0.83
N PHE A 122 -4.80 -4.08 0.87
CA PHE A 122 -5.66 -4.03 -0.30
C PHE A 122 -6.34 -2.65 -0.44
N PRO A 123 -6.54 -2.14 -1.67
CA PRO A 123 -7.30 -0.92 -1.89
C PRO A 123 -8.77 -1.11 -1.48
N ASP A 124 -9.30 -0.17 -0.68
CA ASP A 124 -10.71 -0.09 -0.28
C ASP A 124 -11.69 -0.52 -1.42
N PRO A 125 -12.53 -1.55 -1.19
CA PRO A 125 -13.44 -2.10 -2.20
C PRO A 125 -14.55 -1.14 -2.64
N CYS A 126 -14.75 -0.01 -1.94
CA CYS A 126 -15.69 1.05 -2.34
C CYS A 126 -15.19 1.88 -3.54
N LYS A 127 -13.97 1.63 -4.04
CA LYS A 127 -13.39 2.33 -5.19
C LYS A 127 -13.88 1.76 -6.52
N ASN A 128 -14.44 2.64 -7.36
CA ASN A 128 -14.87 2.36 -8.74
C ASN A 128 -13.78 1.68 -9.59
N ILE A 129 -14.18 0.96 -10.64
CA ILE A 129 -13.25 0.21 -11.54
C ILE A 129 -12.12 1.10 -12.09
N PHE A 130 -12.40 2.36 -12.48
CA PHE A 130 -11.36 3.29 -12.90
C PHE A 130 -10.40 3.68 -11.77
N SER A 131 -10.88 3.94 -10.55
CA SER A 131 -10.00 4.23 -9.41
C SER A 131 -9.27 2.99 -8.87
N ARG A 132 -9.74 1.76 -9.16
CA ARG A 132 -8.98 0.52 -8.98
C ARG A 132 -7.90 0.37 -10.06
N PHE A 133 -8.24 0.57 -11.33
CA PHE A 133 -7.30 0.52 -12.45
C PHE A 133 -6.16 1.54 -12.30
N PHE A 134 -6.45 2.72 -11.75
CA PHE A 134 -5.41 3.71 -11.44
C PHE A 134 -4.90 3.68 -9.99
N SER A 135 -5.48 2.90 -9.05
CA SER A 135 -4.78 2.65 -7.77
C SER A 135 -3.47 1.87 -8.00
N TYR A 136 -3.43 1.06 -9.06
CA TYR A 136 -2.22 0.45 -9.59
C TYR A 136 -1.19 1.45 -10.18
N PHE A 137 -1.62 2.66 -10.55
CA PHE A 137 -0.74 3.75 -11.02
C PHE A 137 -0.45 4.78 -9.92
N ARG A 138 -0.77 4.49 -8.64
CA ARG A 138 -0.28 5.26 -7.49
C ARG A 138 1.24 5.19 -7.40
N GLY A 139 1.85 6.19 -6.77
CA GLY A 139 3.15 5.98 -6.15
C GLY A 139 3.02 4.94 -5.04
N VAL A 140 4.05 4.10 -4.87
CA VAL A 140 4.13 3.11 -3.79
C VAL A 140 4.02 3.83 -2.44
N GLU A 141 2.95 3.56 -1.68
CA GLU A 141 2.81 4.03 -0.29
C GLU A 141 3.72 3.15 0.58
N VAL A 142 4.95 3.63 0.81
CA VAL A 142 6.01 2.93 1.57
C VAL A 142 5.75 3.01 3.08
N THR A 143 5.99 1.93 3.82
CA THR A 143 5.75 1.88 5.26
C THR A 143 6.70 2.75 6.09
N ASP A 144 6.14 3.40 7.11
CA ASP A 144 6.83 4.13 8.17
C ASP A 144 6.72 3.43 9.55
N ASN A 145 6.27 2.16 9.57
CA ASN A 145 6.13 1.33 10.77
C ASN A 145 7.49 1.12 11.46
N ALA A 146 7.84 1.99 12.40
CA ALA A 146 9.18 2.15 12.99
C ALA A 146 9.52 1.13 14.09
N LEU A 147 9.27 -0.16 13.84
CA LEU A 147 9.29 -1.22 14.86
C LEU A 147 10.68 -1.82 15.19
N VAL A 148 11.74 -1.51 14.42
CA VAL A 148 12.98 -2.29 14.46
C VAL A 148 13.94 -1.80 15.54
N ASN A 149 14.25 -0.50 15.57
CA ASN A 149 15.26 0.06 16.47
C ASN A 149 14.96 1.53 16.83
N ILE A 150 15.74 2.09 17.76
CA ILE A 150 15.75 3.50 18.15
C ILE A 150 17.18 3.99 18.34
N TYR A 151 17.53 5.15 17.76
CA TYR A 151 18.87 5.73 17.86
C TYR A 151 18.86 7.26 18.05
N PRO A 152 19.88 7.83 18.72
CA PRO A 152 20.02 9.28 18.87
C PRO A 152 20.61 9.96 17.62
N VAL A 153 20.19 11.21 17.38
CA VAL A 153 20.79 12.14 16.41
C VAL A 153 20.86 13.52 17.07
N GLY A 154 22.06 13.97 17.46
CA GLY A 154 22.22 15.21 18.22
C GLY A 154 21.60 15.14 19.62
N GLU A 155 20.64 16.03 19.92
CA GLU A 155 19.83 16.01 21.16
C GLU A 155 18.55 15.13 21.03
N ASP A 156 18.21 14.68 19.82
CA ASP A 156 16.95 14.01 19.47
C ASP A 156 17.07 12.47 19.37
N TYR A 157 15.91 11.78 19.38
CA TYR A 157 15.81 10.32 19.25
C TYR A 157 14.82 9.93 18.14
N TYR A 158 15.21 8.95 17.33
CA TYR A 158 14.45 8.47 16.17
C TYR A 158 14.27 6.96 16.24
N ALA A 159 13.02 6.51 16.24
CA ALA A 159 12.66 5.13 15.96
C ALA A 159 12.70 4.88 14.45
N CYS A 160 13.01 3.66 14.02
CA CYS A 160 13.18 3.34 12.59
C CYS A 160 12.74 1.91 12.20
N THR A 161 12.50 1.78 10.91
CA THR A 161 12.55 0.53 10.15
C THR A 161 13.66 0.68 9.08
N GLU A 162 13.60 -0.03 7.95
CA GLU A 162 14.63 0.00 6.89
C GLU A 162 14.25 0.82 5.64
N THR A 163 13.18 1.61 5.74
CA THR A 163 12.68 2.46 4.65
C THR A 163 13.36 3.84 4.68
N ASN A 164 12.83 4.79 3.90
CA ASN A 164 13.24 6.18 3.93
C ASN A 164 12.65 6.96 5.13
N PHE A 165 11.67 6.41 5.84
CA PHE A 165 10.98 7.08 6.94
C PHE A 165 11.57 6.68 8.30
N ILE A 166 11.91 7.69 9.10
CA ILE A 166 12.27 7.55 10.52
C ILE A 166 11.40 8.47 11.37
N THR A 167 11.06 8.03 12.57
CA THR A 167 10.03 8.68 13.39
C THR A 167 10.65 9.23 14.67
N LYS A 168 10.68 10.56 14.80
CA LYS A 168 11.17 11.27 15.98
C LYS A 168 10.24 11.01 17.17
N ILE A 169 10.78 10.58 18.30
CA ILE A 169 10.03 10.30 19.53
C ILE A 169 10.59 11.08 20.72
N ASN A 170 9.76 11.28 21.75
CA ASN A 170 10.19 11.80 23.05
C ASN A 170 10.70 10.64 23.93
N PRO A 171 11.99 10.56 24.28
CA PRO A 171 12.54 9.45 25.06
C PRO A 171 12.04 9.40 26.52
N GLU A 172 11.38 10.44 27.01
CA GLU A 172 10.91 10.55 28.40
C GLU A 172 9.43 10.17 28.53
N THR A 173 8.57 10.64 27.62
CA THR A 173 7.11 10.38 27.62
C THR A 173 6.66 9.29 26.64
N LEU A 174 7.55 8.84 25.75
CA LEU A 174 7.28 7.90 24.64
C LEU A 174 6.25 8.43 23.62
N GLU A 175 6.03 9.74 23.58
CA GLU A 175 5.18 10.40 22.59
C GLU A 175 5.87 10.49 21.22
N THR A 176 5.09 10.34 20.15
CA THR A 176 5.57 10.55 18.78
C THR A 176 5.55 12.04 18.43
N ILE A 177 6.67 12.56 17.93
CA ILE A 177 6.85 13.99 17.66
C ILE A 177 6.66 14.31 16.17
N LYS A 178 7.33 13.57 15.26
CA LYS A 178 7.39 13.89 13.83
C LYS A 178 7.93 12.73 12.99
N GLN A 179 7.29 12.40 11.88
CA GLN A 179 7.86 11.58 10.81
C GLN A 179 8.88 12.40 9.99
N VAL A 180 10.02 11.80 9.63
CA VAL A 180 11.08 12.39 8.82
C VAL A 180 11.44 11.46 7.67
N ASP A 181 11.25 11.94 6.44
CA ASP A 181 11.67 11.28 5.22
C ASP A 181 13.09 11.70 4.82
N LEU A 182 14.00 10.74 4.81
CA LEU A 182 15.42 10.89 4.47
C LEU A 182 15.63 11.31 3.00
N CYS A 183 14.71 10.98 2.09
CA CYS A 183 14.80 11.35 0.66
C CYS A 183 14.86 12.87 0.43
N ASN A 184 14.33 13.68 1.37
CA ASN A 184 14.36 15.14 1.28
C ASN A 184 15.75 15.75 1.55
N TYR A 185 16.68 14.97 2.11
CA TYR A 185 18.02 15.43 2.51
C TYR A 185 19.13 14.70 1.74
N VAL A 186 18.97 13.40 1.50
CA VAL A 186 20.01 12.54 0.93
C VAL A 186 19.46 11.57 -0.12
N SER A 187 20.28 11.29 -1.14
CA SER A 187 19.92 10.39 -2.24
C SER A 187 20.09 8.92 -1.84
N VAL A 188 19.12 8.41 -1.08
CA VAL A 188 18.91 6.98 -0.78
C VAL A 188 17.42 6.67 -0.88
N ASN A 189 17.06 5.44 -1.24
CA ASN A 189 15.67 4.98 -1.29
C ASN A 189 15.19 4.45 0.08
N GLY A 190 16.11 4.26 1.02
CA GLY A 190 15.92 3.78 2.38
C GLY A 190 17.28 3.56 3.04
N ALA A 191 17.32 3.51 4.38
CA ALA A 191 18.55 3.30 5.16
C ALA A 191 18.30 2.27 6.28
N THR A 192 19.33 1.55 6.73
CA THR A 192 19.12 0.42 7.64
C THR A 192 18.81 0.87 9.08
N ALA A 193 18.23 -0.04 9.87
CA ALA A 193 17.97 0.18 11.29
C ALA A 193 19.25 0.16 12.18
N HIS A 194 20.43 -0.04 11.59
CA HIS A 194 21.73 -0.17 12.29
C HIS A 194 22.75 0.89 11.84
N PRO A 195 22.49 2.19 12.10
CA PRO A 195 23.51 3.21 11.95
C PRO A 195 24.65 3.01 12.97
N HIS A 196 25.88 3.27 12.56
CA HIS A 196 27.02 3.41 13.48
C HIS A 196 27.07 4.84 14.02
N ILE A 197 27.41 4.99 15.30
CA ILE A 197 27.46 6.29 15.98
C ILE A 197 28.84 6.48 16.60
N GLU A 198 29.57 7.49 16.16
CA GLU A 198 30.88 7.82 16.72
C GLU A 198 30.73 8.58 18.05
N ASN A 199 31.76 8.54 18.90
CA ASN A 199 31.71 9.09 20.27
C ASN A 199 31.51 10.62 20.34
N ASP A 200 31.58 11.34 19.21
CA ASP A 200 31.25 12.77 19.11
C ASP A 200 29.77 13.04 18.79
N GLY A 201 28.99 12.00 18.47
CA GLY A 201 27.61 12.07 17.99
C GLY A 201 27.45 12.07 16.47
N THR A 202 28.53 11.90 15.70
CA THR A 202 28.44 11.66 14.25
C THR A 202 27.71 10.34 13.98
N VAL A 203 26.71 10.35 13.10
CA VAL A 203 25.96 9.15 12.71
C VAL A 203 26.31 8.77 11.26
N TYR A 204 26.65 7.51 11.04
CA TYR A 204 26.89 6.91 9.73
C TYR A 204 25.83 5.83 9.45
N ASN A 205 25.25 5.82 8.25
CA ASN A 205 24.33 4.76 7.82
C ASN A 205 24.56 4.39 6.34
N ILE A 206 24.07 3.23 5.90
CA ILE A 206 24.11 2.78 4.50
C ILE A 206 22.69 2.68 3.93
N GLY A 207 22.52 3.04 2.66
CA GLY A 207 21.25 2.96 1.96
C GLY A 207 21.41 2.64 0.48
N ASN A 208 20.45 1.92 -0.10
CA ASN A 208 20.46 1.67 -1.55
C ASN A 208 20.04 2.93 -2.32
N CYS A 209 20.52 3.11 -3.55
CA CYS A 209 20.29 4.31 -4.35
C CYS A 209 20.40 4.05 -5.85
N PHE A 210 19.87 4.99 -6.65
CA PHE A 210 20.11 5.04 -8.09
C PHE A 210 21.51 5.65 -8.38
N GLY A 211 22.43 4.80 -8.82
CA GLY A 211 23.76 5.17 -9.25
C GLY A 211 23.82 5.81 -10.65
N LYS A 212 25.01 6.31 -11.00
CA LYS A 212 25.26 6.93 -12.31
C LYS A 212 25.15 5.90 -13.45
N ASN A 213 24.76 6.36 -14.65
CA ASN A 213 24.60 5.54 -15.85
C ASN A 213 23.51 4.45 -15.78
N PHE A 214 22.42 4.69 -15.04
CA PHE A 214 21.31 3.74 -14.86
C PHE A 214 21.79 2.40 -14.28
N SER A 215 22.40 2.43 -13.10
CA SER A 215 22.67 1.25 -12.27
C SER A 215 22.17 1.49 -10.85
N ILE A 216 22.08 0.43 -10.06
CA ILE A 216 21.92 0.54 -8.60
C ILE A 216 23.30 0.61 -7.93
N ALA A 217 23.36 1.24 -6.76
CA ALA A 217 24.54 1.39 -5.92
C ALA A 217 24.11 1.55 -4.46
N TYR A 218 25.08 1.56 -3.52
CA TYR A 218 24.81 1.81 -2.09
C TYR A 218 25.58 3.06 -1.64
N ASN A 219 24.87 4.03 -1.06
CA ASN A 219 25.45 5.26 -0.54
C ASN A 219 25.67 5.14 0.98
N ILE A 220 26.82 5.61 1.45
CA ILE A 220 27.01 5.93 2.87
C ILE A 220 26.52 7.35 3.12
N VAL A 221 25.53 7.46 4.00
CA VAL A 221 25.05 8.71 4.58
C VAL A 221 25.89 9.02 5.83
N LYS A 222 26.26 10.29 6.01
CA LYS A 222 26.75 10.83 7.28
C LYS A 222 25.83 11.96 7.73
N ILE A 223 25.44 11.92 8.99
CA ILE A 223 24.78 13.02 9.72
C ILE A 223 25.83 13.56 10.72
N PRO A 224 26.14 14.87 10.73
CA PRO A 224 27.07 15.44 11.69
C PRO A 224 26.48 15.46 13.11
N PRO A 225 27.31 15.64 14.16
CA PRO A 225 26.81 15.91 15.51
C PRO A 225 26.19 17.33 15.59
N LEU A 226 25.40 17.59 16.63
CA LEU A 226 24.77 18.89 16.83
C LEU A 226 25.81 20.01 16.95
N GLN A 227 25.66 21.05 16.13
CA GLN A 227 26.57 22.19 16.07
C GLN A 227 26.10 23.34 16.98
N ALA A 228 26.99 24.32 17.20
CA ALA A 228 26.70 25.48 18.06
C ALA A 228 25.55 26.37 17.57
N ASP A 229 25.17 26.26 16.29
CA ASP A 229 23.99 26.90 15.70
C ASP A 229 22.64 26.29 16.13
N LYS A 230 22.66 25.08 16.72
CA LYS A 230 21.48 24.29 17.14
C LYS A 230 20.47 23.99 16.02
N GLU A 231 20.89 24.00 14.75
CA GLU A 231 20.04 23.54 13.65
C GLU A 231 19.94 22.00 13.63
N ASP A 232 18.83 21.47 13.11
CA ASP A 232 18.57 20.02 12.96
C ASP A 232 19.74 19.34 12.20
N PRO A 233 20.49 18.41 12.81
CA PRO A 233 21.63 17.78 12.15
C PRO A 233 21.26 17.01 10.88
N ILE A 234 20.02 16.51 10.76
CA ILE A 234 19.53 15.80 9.56
C ILE A 234 19.54 16.73 8.34
N SER A 235 19.30 18.03 8.54
CA SER A 235 19.40 19.04 7.47
C SER A 235 20.81 19.20 6.88
N LYS A 236 21.83 18.71 7.61
CA LYS A 236 23.26 18.78 7.26
C LYS A 236 23.81 17.40 6.84
N SER A 237 22.94 16.45 6.51
CA SER A 237 23.32 15.11 6.03
C SER A 237 24.06 15.16 4.70
N GLU A 238 25.14 14.39 4.55
CA GLU A 238 25.91 14.27 3.31
C GLU A 238 26.09 12.82 2.85
N ILE A 239 26.32 12.62 1.54
CA ILE A 239 26.79 11.33 1.01
C ILE A 239 28.33 11.32 1.06
N VAL A 240 28.89 10.36 1.79
CA VAL A 240 30.33 10.25 2.01
C VAL A 240 31.02 9.47 0.90
N VAL A 241 30.48 8.29 0.56
CA VAL A 241 31.06 7.40 -0.46
C VAL A 241 29.96 6.51 -1.04
N GLN A 242 30.15 6.07 -2.29
CA GLN A 242 29.25 5.15 -3.00
C GLN A 242 29.96 3.82 -3.26
N PHE A 243 29.34 2.72 -2.84
CA PHE A 243 29.74 1.35 -3.18
C PHE A 243 29.03 0.88 -4.47
N PRO A 244 29.71 0.13 -5.34
CA PRO A 244 29.08 -0.51 -6.50
C PRO A 244 28.13 -1.64 -6.07
N CYS A 245 27.28 -2.09 -6.99
CA CYS A 245 26.40 -3.25 -6.84
C CYS A 245 26.80 -4.36 -7.83
N SER A 246 26.71 -5.63 -7.41
CA SER A 246 27.05 -6.80 -8.24
C SER A 246 26.11 -7.03 -9.42
N ASP A 247 24.85 -6.60 -9.30
CA ASP A 247 23.83 -6.62 -10.35
C ASP A 247 23.38 -5.19 -10.66
N ARG A 248 23.25 -4.85 -11.95
CA ARG A 248 22.90 -3.50 -12.39
C ARG A 248 21.52 -3.03 -11.90
N PHE A 249 20.57 -3.94 -11.70
CA PHE A 249 19.16 -3.65 -11.40
C PHE A 249 18.64 -4.32 -10.13
N LYS A 250 19.48 -5.06 -9.41
CA LYS A 250 19.11 -5.78 -8.18
C LYS A 250 20.08 -5.45 -7.04
N PRO A 251 19.76 -4.50 -6.13
CA PRO A 251 20.51 -4.36 -4.89
C PRO A 251 20.39 -5.63 -4.06
N SER A 252 21.41 -5.93 -3.28
CA SER A 252 21.30 -6.91 -2.19
C SER A 252 20.50 -6.33 -1.04
N TYR A 253 19.96 -7.22 -0.22
CA TYR A 253 19.51 -6.87 1.12
C TYR A 253 20.72 -6.46 1.99
N VAL A 254 20.55 -5.38 2.76
CA VAL A 254 21.59 -4.80 3.61
C VAL A 254 20.96 -4.37 4.94
N HIS A 255 21.27 -5.09 6.02
CA HIS A 255 20.71 -4.86 7.35
C HIS A 255 21.67 -4.07 8.25
N SER A 256 22.98 -4.33 8.13
CA SER A 256 24.03 -3.58 8.82
C SER A 256 25.33 -3.52 7.99
N PHE A 257 26.32 -2.79 8.48
CA PHE A 257 27.64 -2.65 7.89
C PHE A 257 28.71 -2.52 8.99
N GLY A 258 30.00 -2.50 8.63
CA GLY A 258 31.12 -2.31 9.56
C GLY A 258 31.75 -0.92 9.45
N LEU A 259 32.16 -0.33 10.59
CA LEU A 259 32.83 0.96 10.66
C LEU A 259 34.08 0.87 11.55
N THR A 260 35.18 1.51 11.13
CA THR A 260 36.41 1.65 11.92
C THR A 260 36.87 3.12 11.93
N PRO A 261 37.93 3.50 12.67
CA PRO A 261 38.50 4.85 12.62
C PRO A 261 38.91 5.33 11.22
N ASN A 262 39.38 4.44 10.34
CA ASN A 262 39.83 4.79 8.99
C ASN A 262 38.97 4.21 7.84
N TYR A 263 38.20 3.14 8.06
CA TYR A 263 37.52 2.39 7.00
C TYR A 263 36.02 2.18 7.24
N ILE A 264 35.32 1.88 6.14
CA ILE A 264 33.94 1.42 6.11
C ILE A 264 33.92 0.08 5.37
N VAL A 265 33.26 -0.94 5.93
CA VAL A 265 33.15 -2.29 5.37
C VAL A 265 31.69 -2.59 5.05
N PHE A 266 31.43 -2.99 3.81
CA PHE A 266 30.11 -3.37 3.32
C PHE A 266 30.14 -4.81 2.79
N VAL A 267 29.12 -5.61 3.09
CA VAL A 267 29.01 -7.02 2.70
C VAL A 267 27.79 -7.20 1.81
N GLU A 268 28.02 -7.42 0.52
CA GLU A 268 26.96 -7.63 -0.48
C GLU A 268 26.59 -9.11 -0.55
N THR A 269 25.43 -9.44 0.02
CA THR A 269 24.89 -10.81 0.17
C THR A 269 24.22 -11.35 -1.11
N PRO A 270 24.01 -12.67 -1.27
CA PRO A 270 23.29 -13.25 -2.40
C PRO A 270 21.77 -13.00 -2.37
N VAL A 271 21.21 -12.48 -1.27
CA VAL A 271 19.80 -12.10 -1.18
C VAL A 271 19.60 -10.78 -1.93
N LYS A 272 18.86 -10.82 -3.03
CA LYS A 272 18.66 -9.71 -3.96
C LYS A 272 17.21 -9.21 -3.95
N ILE A 273 17.03 -7.89 -4.05
CA ILE A 273 15.74 -7.23 -4.24
C ILE A 273 15.52 -7.08 -5.75
N ASN A 274 14.49 -7.73 -6.29
CA ASN A 274 14.13 -7.62 -7.70
C ASN A 274 13.24 -6.39 -7.93
N LEU A 275 13.86 -5.27 -8.31
CA LEU A 275 13.16 -4.00 -8.55
C LEU A 275 12.12 -4.09 -9.69
N PHE A 276 12.23 -5.05 -10.61
CA PHE A 276 11.18 -5.27 -11.61
C PHE A 276 9.92 -5.86 -10.96
N LYS A 277 10.03 -6.83 -10.05
CA LYS A 277 8.88 -7.31 -9.25
C LYS A 277 8.28 -6.17 -8.43
N PHE A 278 9.12 -5.42 -7.71
CA PHE A 278 8.68 -4.32 -6.84
C PHE A 278 7.85 -3.28 -7.59
N LEU A 279 8.25 -2.91 -8.81
CA LEU A 279 7.52 -1.93 -9.63
C LEU A 279 6.33 -2.51 -10.40
N SER A 280 6.32 -3.81 -10.74
CA SER A 280 5.29 -4.43 -11.59
C SER A 280 4.23 -5.25 -10.85
N SER A 281 4.60 -5.97 -9.78
CA SER A 281 3.65 -6.80 -9.03
C SER A 281 2.77 -5.94 -8.11
N TRP A 282 3.35 -4.90 -7.48
CA TRP A 282 2.61 -3.89 -6.72
C TRP A 282 1.55 -3.18 -7.59
N SER A 283 1.87 -2.91 -8.86
CA SER A 283 1.00 -2.24 -9.82
C SER A 283 0.09 -3.18 -10.62
N LEU A 284 -0.05 -4.47 -10.26
CA LEU A 284 -0.90 -5.41 -11.00
C LEU A 284 -1.61 -6.47 -10.15
N TRP A 285 -0.99 -6.97 -9.08
CA TRP A 285 -1.45 -8.18 -8.37
C TRP A 285 -1.64 -8.00 -6.85
N GLY A 286 -1.06 -6.94 -6.25
CA GLY A 286 -1.05 -6.75 -4.80
C GLY A 286 0.05 -7.59 -4.15
N ALA A 287 1.27 -7.05 -4.13
CA ALA A 287 2.46 -7.71 -3.61
C ALA A 287 3.04 -6.92 -2.41
N ASN A 288 3.76 -7.63 -1.55
CA ASN A 288 4.48 -7.07 -0.42
C ASN A 288 6.00 -6.93 -0.73
N TYR A 289 6.81 -6.55 0.27
CA TYR A 289 8.27 -6.46 0.10
C TYR A 289 8.90 -7.86 -0.01
N MET A 290 8.40 -8.83 0.75
CA MET A 290 8.90 -10.21 0.79
C MET A 290 8.85 -10.90 -0.59
N ASP A 291 7.76 -10.71 -1.35
CA ASP A 291 7.58 -11.20 -2.72
C ASP A 291 8.69 -10.73 -3.68
N CYS A 292 9.28 -9.58 -3.39
CA CYS A 292 10.25 -8.91 -4.22
C CYS A 292 11.68 -9.45 -4.04
N PHE A 293 11.95 -10.23 -3.00
CA PHE A 293 13.26 -10.86 -2.81
C PHE A 293 13.45 -12.08 -3.72
N GLU A 294 14.72 -12.41 -3.98
CA GLU A 294 15.18 -13.63 -4.66
C GLU A 294 16.65 -13.91 -4.32
N SER A 295 17.07 -15.17 -4.40
CA SER A 295 18.45 -15.58 -4.11
C SER A 295 19.28 -15.75 -5.38
N ASN A 296 20.44 -15.11 -5.44
CA ASN A 296 21.44 -15.36 -6.48
C ASN A 296 22.36 -16.52 -6.06
N GLU A 297 22.15 -17.70 -6.63
CA GLU A 297 22.83 -18.93 -6.24
C GLU A 297 24.35 -18.94 -6.53
N THR A 298 24.83 -18.12 -7.47
CA THR A 298 26.19 -18.24 -8.03
C THR A 298 27.15 -17.12 -7.62
N MET A 299 26.67 -15.97 -7.15
CA MET A 299 27.54 -14.83 -6.82
C MET A 299 28.39 -15.00 -5.55
N GLY A 300 28.03 -15.91 -4.65
CA GLY A 300 28.64 -16.03 -3.33
C GLY A 300 28.29 -14.84 -2.43
N VAL A 301 29.25 -14.37 -1.63
CA VAL A 301 29.20 -13.06 -0.95
C VAL A 301 30.37 -12.21 -1.44
N TRP A 302 30.12 -10.93 -1.69
CA TRP A 302 31.13 -9.95 -2.09
C TRP A 302 31.38 -9.00 -0.93
N LEU A 303 32.64 -8.80 -0.54
CA LEU A 303 33.00 -7.85 0.51
C LEU A 303 33.67 -6.62 -0.12
N HIS A 304 33.31 -5.45 0.40
CA HIS A 304 33.69 -4.15 -0.13
C HIS A 304 34.22 -3.27 1.00
N ILE A 305 35.21 -2.44 0.68
CA ILE A 305 35.83 -1.51 1.64
C ILE A 305 35.98 -0.12 1.04
N ALA A 306 35.88 0.90 1.90
CA ALA A 306 36.11 2.29 1.55
C ALA A 306 36.93 2.99 2.63
N ASP A 307 37.80 3.90 2.22
CA ASP A 307 38.49 4.83 3.11
C ASP A 307 37.50 5.91 3.56
N LYS A 308 37.19 5.92 4.87
CA LYS A 308 36.25 6.85 5.51
C LYS A 308 36.76 8.29 5.47
N LYS A 309 38.08 8.49 5.61
CA LYS A 309 38.71 9.82 5.73
C LYS A 309 38.97 10.45 4.36
N ARG A 310 39.39 9.64 3.39
CA ARG A 310 39.61 10.04 1.98
C ARG A 310 38.34 9.96 1.13
N LYS A 311 37.20 9.56 1.72
CA LYS A 311 35.86 9.46 1.07
C LYS A 311 35.88 8.61 -0.21
N LYS A 312 36.61 7.48 -0.20
CA LYS A 312 36.98 6.77 -1.44
C LYS A 312 36.81 5.24 -1.34
N TYR A 313 36.03 4.67 -2.25
CA TYR A 313 35.94 3.22 -2.46
C TYR A 313 37.30 2.65 -2.91
N ILE A 314 37.69 1.52 -2.30
CA ILE A 314 38.93 0.80 -2.61
C ILE A 314 38.53 -0.47 -3.38
N ASN A 315 39.02 -0.61 -4.61
CA ASN A 315 38.53 -1.59 -5.57
C ASN A 315 39.12 -3.02 -5.41
N ASN A 316 39.16 -3.50 -4.17
CA ASN A 316 39.67 -4.83 -3.83
C ASN A 316 38.51 -5.84 -3.93
N LYS A 317 38.66 -6.88 -4.76
CA LYS A 317 37.56 -7.81 -5.12
C LYS A 317 37.47 -9.00 -4.16
N TYR A 318 37.16 -8.78 -2.87
CA TYR A 318 37.01 -9.87 -1.90
C TYR A 318 35.75 -10.72 -2.16
N ARG A 319 35.89 -12.04 -2.13
CA ARG A 319 34.83 -13.02 -2.46
C ARG A 319 34.85 -14.18 -1.46
N THR A 320 33.69 -14.78 -1.17
CA THR A 320 33.59 -15.98 -0.31
C THR A 320 32.30 -16.75 -0.59
N SER A 321 32.14 -17.90 0.07
CA SER A 321 30.97 -18.78 0.00
C SER A 321 29.65 -18.07 0.41
N PRO A 322 28.48 -18.49 -0.12
CA PRO A 322 27.21 -17.81 0.13
C PRO A 322 26.71 -17.95 1.58
N PHE A 323 26.38 -16.81 2.19
CA PHE A 323 25.65 -16.70 3.46
C PHE A 323 24.72 -15.48 3.45
N ASN A 324 23.63 -15.53 4.24
CA ASN A 324 22.90 -14.33 4.64
C ASN A 324 23.66 -13.65 5.79
N LEU A 325 23.58 -12.32 5.87
CA LEU A 325 24.09 -11.53 6.97
C LEU A 325 23.01 -10.56 7.44
N PHE A 326 22.77 -10.54 8.75
CA PHE A 326 21.98 -9.50 9.41
C PHE A 326 22.93 -8.57 10.16
N HIS A 327 23.60 -9.08 11.19
CA HIS A 327 24.40 -8.27 12.09
C HIS A 327 25.92 -8.46 11.92
N HIS A 328 26.63 -7.35 11.70
CA HIS A 328 28.02 -7.22 12.11
C HIS A 328 28.12 -7.24 13.64
N ILE A 329 29.12 -7.92 14.20
CA ILE A 329 29.40 -7.93 15.65
C ILE A 329 30.31 -6.75 16.01
N ASN A 330 31.45 -6.67 15.32
CA ASN A 330 32.37 -5.54 15.36
C ASN A 330 33.23 -5.56 14.10
N THR A 331 34.02 -4.53 13.87
CA THR A 331 35.00 -4.47 12.79
C THR A 331 36.18 -3.61 13.25
N TYR A 332 37.42 -4.02 13.02
CA TYR A 332 38.58 -3.26 13.48
C TYR A 332 39.81 -3.42 12.59
N GLU A 333 40.79 -2.54 12.80
CA GLU A 333 42.08 -2.51 12.09
C GLU A 333 43.15 -3.23 12.93
N ASP A 334 43.86 -4.19 12.33
CA ASP A 334 44.99 -4.90 12.92
C ASP A 334 46.14 -4.94 11.89
N HIS A 335 47.17 -4.10 12.13
CA HIS A 335 48.22 -3.82 11.15
C HIS A 335 47.61 -3.41 9.78
N GLU A 336 48.03 -4.05 8.68
CA GLU A 336 47.51 -3.80 7.31
C GLU A 336 46.29 -4.69 6.97
N PHE A 337 45.51 -5.10 7.97
CA PHE A 337 44.32 -5.95 7.82
C PHE A 337 43.08 -5.33 8.49
N LEU A 338 41.92 -5.61 7.92
CA LEU A 338 40.62 -5.41 8.58
C LEU A 338 40.10 -6.74 9.10
N ILE A 339 39.78 -6.78 10.39
CA ILE A 339 39.14 -7.90 11.08
C ILE A 339 37.63 -7.63 11.10
N VAL A 340 36.84 -8.55 10.56
CA VAL A 340 35.40 -8.39 10.33
C VAL A 340 34.65 -9.57 10.95
N ASP A 341 34.00 -9.34 12.09
CA ASP A 341 33.29 -10.38 12.86
C ASP A 341 31.78 -10.29 12.61
N LEU A 342 31.16 -11.40 12.19
CA LEU A 342 29.82 -11.44 11.59
C LEU A 342 28.93 -12.56 12.15
N CYS A 343 27.64 -12.28 12.31
CA CYS A 343 26.59 -13.29 12.50
C CYS A 343 26.08 -13.77 11.12
N CYS A 344 26.65 -14.87 10.61
CA CYS A 344 26.33 -15.40 9.28
C CYS A 344 25.33 -16.56 9.35
N TRP A 345 24.47 -16.67 8.33
CA TRP A 345 23.61 -17.84 8.12
C TRP A 345 23.95 -18.53 6.81
N LYS A 346 24.46 -19.77 6.89
CA LYS A 346 25.10 -20.50 5.79
C LYS A 346 24.07 -20.95 4.74
N GLY A 347 24.24 -20.46 3.51
CA GLY A 347 23.30 -20.65 2.39
C GLY A 347 22.79 -19.33 1.81
N PHE A 348 22.22 -19.40 0.61
CA PHE A 348 21.68 -18.24 -0.12
C PHE A 348 20.16 -18.05 0.04
N GLU A 349 19.43 -19.06 0.53
CA GLU A 349 17.99 -18.95 0.85
C GLU A 349 17.77 -17.86 1.90
N PHE A 350 16.78 -16.99 1.71
CA PHE A 350 16.53 -15.87 2.61
C PHE A 350 15.97 -16.36 3.95
N VAL A 351 16.66 -16.08 5.06
CA VAL A 351 16.27 -16.59 6.40
C VAL A 351 14.89 -16.10 6.83
N TYR A 352 14.47 -14.91 6.39
CA TYR A 352 13.15 -14.36 6.72
C TYR A 352 11.99 -15.23 6.19
N ASN A 353 12.22 -16.13 5.21
CA ASN A 353 11.21 -17.12 4.78
C ASN A 353 10.66 -17.96 5.95
N TYR A 354 11.43 -18.10 7.03
CA TYR A 354 11.09 -18.88 8.21
C TYR A 354 10.42 -18.05 9.32
N LEU A 355 10.34 -16.72 9.19
CA LEU A 355 9.89 -15.78 10.24
C LEU A 355 8.44 -15.27 10.06
N TYR A 356 7.61 -16.02 9.31
CA TYR A 356 6.17 -15.80 9.32
C TYR A 356 5.56 -16.14 10.70
N LEU A 357 4.66 -15.29 11.19
CA LEU A 357 4.01 -15.43 12.50
C LEU A 357 3.25 -16.76 12.62
N ALA A 358 2.68 -17.26 11.53
CA ALA A 358 2.07 -18.59 11.49
C ALA A 358 3.06 -19.69 11.89
N ASN A 359 4.29 -19.68 11.33
CA ASN A 359 5.34 -20.64 11.64
C ASN A 359 5.88 -20.48 13.06
N LEU A 360 6.03 -19.23 13.52
CA LEU A 360 6.57 -18.91 14.85
C LEU A 360 5.56 -19.17 15.99
N ARG A 361 4.26 -19.20 15.69
CA ARG A 361 3.16 -19.55 16.63
C ARG A 361 2.80 -21.04 16.62
N GLU A 362 3.44 -21.89 15.79
CA GLU A 362 3.22 -23.35 15.78
C GLU A 362 3.66 -24.02 17.09
N ASN A 363 3.38 -25.33 17.23
CA ASN A 363 3.90 -26.14 18.34
C ASN A 363 5.37 -26.50 18.13
N TRP A 364 6.06 -26.91 19.19
CA TRP A 364 7.52 -26.97 19.22
C TRP A 364 8.15 -28.04 18.30
N GLU A 365 7.47 -29.17 18.06
CA GLU A 365 7.95 -30.16 17.07
C GLU A 365 7.85 -29.62 15.65
N GLU A 366 6.80 -28.88 15.35
CA GLU A 366 6.53 -28.21 14.07
C GLU A 366 7.55 -27.07 13.83
N VAL A 367 7.80 -26.21 14.81
CA VAL A 367 8.86 -25.18 14.76
C VAL A 367 10.22 -25.82 14.43
N LYS A 368 10.62 -26.85 15.19
CA LYS A 368 11.86 -27.60 14.92
C LYS A 368 11.89 -28.24 13.54
N LYS A 369 10.74 -28.77 13.07
CA LYS A 369 10.56 -29.44 11.76
C LYS A 369 10.68 -28.45 10.61
N ASN A 370 10.08 -27.27 10.71
CA ASN A 370 10.13 -26.21 9.71
C ASN A 370 11.57 -25.69 9.57
N ALA A 371 12.22 -25.41 10.70
CA ALA A 371 13.62 -25.02 10.76
C ALA A 371 14.62 -26.12 10.29
N ARG A 372 14.19 -27.35 9.93
CA ARG A 372 15.13 -28.41 9.47
C ARG A 372 15.87 -28.05 8.19
N LYS A 373 15.24 -27.30 7.27
CA LYS A 373 15.84 -26.90 5.99
C LYS A 373 16.60 -25.57 6.05
N ALA A 374 16.28 -24.71 7.00
CA ALA A 374 16.82 -23.35 7.11
C ALA A 374 18.35 -23.28 7.05
N PRO A 375 18.93 -22.17 6.57
CA PRO A 375 20.35 -21.86 6.76
C PRO A 375 20.85 -22.15 8.19
N GLN A 376 22.10 -22.58 8.32
CA GLN A 376 22.71 -22.84 9.64
C GLN A 376 23.42 -21.57 10.14
N PRO A 377 23.13 -21.06 11.35
CA PRO A 377 23.83 -19.91 11.90
C PRO A 377 25.25 -20.27 12.33
N GLU A 378 26.20 -19.36 12.10
CA GLU A 378 27.62 -19.52 12.40
C GLU A 378 28.29 -18.15 12.53
N VAL A 379 28.96 -17.89 13.66
CA VAL A 379 29.74 -16.67 13.86
C VAL A 379 31.09 -16.82 13.17
N ARG A 380 31.42 -15.87 12.30
CA ARG A 380 32.59 -15.90 11.42
C ARG A 380 33.43 -14.65 11.57
N ARG A 381 34.74 -14.85 11.74
CA ARG A 381 35.78 -13.84 11.54
C ARG A 381 36.32 -13.94 10.12
N TYR A 382 36.15 -12.87 9.35
CA TYR A 382 36.82 -12.66 8.07
C TYR A 382 37.97 -11.67 8.25
N VAL A 383 39.08 -11.87 7.51
CA VAL A 383 40.28 -11.03 7.60
C VAL A 383 40.65 -10.55 6.20
N LEU A 384 40.61 -9.24 5.99
CA LEU A 384 40.75 -8.59 4.68
C LEU A 384 42.10 -7.86 4.61
N PRO A 385 43.07 -8.32 3.79
CA PRO A 385 44.33 -7.61 3.56
C PRO A 385 44.08 -6.29 2.83
N LEU A 386 44.55 -5.17 3.37
CA LEU A 386 44.40 -3.84 2.78
C LEU A 386 45.38 -3.64 1.60
N ASN A 387 46.64 -4.01 1.81
CA ASN A 387 47.67 -3.99 0.77
C ASN A 387 47.72 -5.34 0.04
N ILE A 388 47.84 -5.29 -1.29
CA ILE A 388 47.84 -6.47 -2.16
C ILE A 388 49.01 -6.32 -3.15
N ASP A 389 50.02 -7.19 -3.03
CA ASP A 389 51.05 -7.34 -4.05
C ASP A 389 50.67 -8.47 -5.03
N LYS A 390 50.84 -8.22 -6.33
CA LYS A 390 50.68 -9.25 -7.36
C LYS A 390 51.75 -10.34 -7.30
N ALA A 391 52.89 -10.08 -6.65
CA ALA A 391 53.92 -11.08 -6.35
C ALA A 391 53.45 -12.22 -5.43
N ASP A 392 52.33 -12.04 -4.72
CA ASP A 392 51.72 -13.02 -3.82
C ASP A 392 50.48 -13.73 -4.42
N THR A 393 50.27 -13.62 -5.73
CA THR A 393 49.22 -14.37 -6.45
C THR A 393 49.36 -15.88 -6.18
N GLY A 394 48.26 -16.53 -5.80
CA GLY A 394 48.19 -17.94 -5.42
C GLY A 394 48.54 -18.27 -3.97
N LYS A 395 48.93 -17.28 -3.15
CA LYS A 395 49.27 -17.45 -1.73
C LYS A 395 48.14 -16.94 -0.82
N ASN A 396 48.12 -17.40 0.43
CA ASN A 396 47.37 -16.74 1.48
C ASN A 396 48.07 -15.43 1.88
N LEU A 397 47.36 -14.31 1.81
CA LEU A 397 47.83 -12.99 2.20
C LEU A 397 47.70 -12.72 3.72
N VAL A 398 46.91 -13.50 4.46
CA VAL A 398 46.77 -13.34 5.91
C VAL A 398 48.01 -13.88 6.62
N THR A 399 48.86 -12.97 7.10
CA THR A 399 50.11 -13.26 7.81
C THR A 399 50.01 -13.07 9.33
N LEU A 400 48.83 -12.69 9.85
CA LEU A 400 48.57 -12.51 11.27
C LEU A 400 48.66 -13.85 12.03
N PRO A 401 49.40 -13.94 13.15
CA PRO A 401 49.69 -15.20 13.85
C PRO A 401 48.55 -15.70 14.76
N ASN A 402 47.50 -14.92 14.92
CA ASN A 402 46.42 -15.06 15.91
C ASN A 402 45.06 -15.42 15.30
N THR A 403 45.01 -15.84 14.05
CA THR A 403 43.78 -16.21 13.33
C THR A 403 43.99 -17.42 12.42
N THR A 404 42.93 -18.15 12.11
CA THR A 404 42.93 -19.20 11.07
C THR A 404 42.20 -18.77 9.79
N ALA A 405 41.79 -17.50 9.68
CA ALA A 405 41.19 -16.97 8.46
C ALA A 405 42.23 -16.87 7.34
N THR A 406 41.79 -16.98 6.09
CA THR A 406 42.70 -16.89 4.92
C THR A 406 42.10 -15.99 3.84
N ALA A 407 42.98 -15.38 3.04
CA ALA A 407 42.64 -14.51 1.91
C ALA A 407 43.58 -14.83 0.75
N ILE A 408 43.12 -15.57 -0.25
CA ILE A 408 43.95 -16.06 -1.36
C ILE A 408 43.77 -15.17 -2.58
N LEU A 409 44.87 -14.59 -3.09
CA LEU A 409 44.85 -13.77 -4.29
C LEU A 409 44.77 -14.64 -5.56
N CYS A 410 43.68 -14.51 -6.31
CA CYS A 410 43.44 -15.23 -7.56
C CYS A 410 43.97 -14.47 -8.79
N SER A 411 44.20 -15.19 -9.89
CA SER A 411 44.76 -14.64 -11.14
C SER A 411 43.85 -13.63 -11.87
N ASP A 412 42.58 -13.52 -11.48
CA ASP A 412 41.61 -12.52 -11.97
C ASP A 412 41.51 -11.28 -11.03
N GLU A 413 42.45 -11.18 -10.09
CA GLU A 413 42.51 -10.19 -9.01
C GLU A 413 41.33 -10.27 -8.02
N THR A 414 40.59 -11.39 -7.98
CA THR A 414 39.71 -11.69 -6.83
C THR A 414 40.52 -12.19 -5.64
N ILE A 415 39.95 -12.02 -4.44
CA ILE A 415 40.59 -12.40 -3.18
C ILE A 415 39.62 -13.34 -2.48
N TRP A 416 39.87 -14.64 -2.56
CA TRP A 416 38.99 -15.64 -1.98
C TRP A 416 39.23 -15.74 -0.46
N LEU A 417 38.20 -15.45 0.33
CA LEU A 417 38.26 -15.49 1.78
C LEU A 417 37.66 -16.78 2.34
N GLU A 418 38.36 -17.42 3.26
CA GLU A 418 37.79 -18.43 4.17
C GLU A 418 37.82 -17.93 5.62
N PRO A 419 36.73 -18.09 6.39
CA PRO A 419 36.60 -17.53 7.72
C PRO A 419 37.29 -18.38 8.80
N GLU A 420 37.71 -17.72 9.86
CA GLU A 420 37.84 -18.37 11.17
C GLU A 420 36.45 -18.45 11.83
N VAL A 421 35.99 -19.65 12.14
CA VAL A 421 34.70 -19.86 12.83
C VAL A 421 34.90 -19.64 14.33
N LEU A 422 34.14 -18.70 14.91
CA LEU A 422 34.20 -18.37 16.35
C LEU A 422 33.17 -19.14 17.17
N PHE A 423 31.97 -19.38 16.61
CA PHE A 423 30.89 -20.15 17.22
C PHE A 423 30.03 -20.81 16.14
N SER A 424 29.64 -22.07 16.33
CA SER A 424 28.77 -22.80 15.40
C SER A 424 27.97 -23.85 16.17
N GLY A 425 26.65 -23.71 16.20
CA GLY A 425 25.74 -24.54 16.99
C GLY A 425 24.59 -25.07 16.11
N PRO A 426 24.27 -26.38 16.09
CA PRO A 426 23.23 -26.92 15.21
C PRO A 426 21.85 -26.32 15.47
N ARG A 427 21.43 -25.37 14.60
CA ARG A 427 20.24 -24.51 14.76
C ARG A 427 20.19 -23.78 16.12
N GLN A 428 21.36 -23.44 16.66
CA GLN A 428 21.53 -22.55 17.81
C GLN A 428 22.29 -21.32 17.30
N ALA A 429 21.60 -20.21 17.05
CA ALA A 429 22.26 -18.98 16.63
C ALA A 429 22.94 -18.28 17.81
N PHE A 430 24.01 -17.54 17.52
CA PHE A 430 24.41 -16.38 18.30
C PHE A 430 24.04 -15.18 17.43
N GLU A 431 23.04 -14.42 17.84
CA GLU A 431 22.42 -13.34 17.06
C GLU A 431 22.10 -12.13 17.95
N PHE A 432 21.60 -11.04 17.36
CA PHE A 432 21.42 -9.76 18.05
C PHE A 432 22.69 -9.35 18.85
N PRO A 433 23.85 -9.27 18.17
CA PRO A 433 25.13 -9.12 18.83
C PRO A 433 25.33 -7.71 19.40
N GLN A 434 25.85 -7.65 20.62
CA GLN A 434 26.16 -6.42 21.34
C GLN A 434 27.57 -6.49 21.93
N ILE A 435 28.21 -5.34 22.11
CA ILE A 435 29.58 -5.19 22.64
C ILE A 435 29.65 -3.98 23.58
N ASN A 436 30.78 -3.77 24.25
CA ASN A 436 31.09 -2.49 24.91
C ASN A 436 31.39 -1.39 23.85
N TYR A 437 30.35 -0.97 23.13
CA TYR A 437 30.45 -0.24 21.86
C TYR A 437 31.13 1.12 21.98
N GLN A 438 30.82 1.91 23.02
CA GLN A 438 31.42 3.24 23.22
C GLN A 438 32.95 3.18 23.41
N LYS A 439 33.46 2.12 24.06
CA LYS A 439 34.90 1.95 24.35
C LYS A 439 35.60 1.14 23.25
N TYR A 440 34.96 0.13 22.67
CA TYR A 440 35.58 -0.88 21.75
C TYR A 440 34.96 -1.00 20.35
N GLY A 441 33.88 -0.28 20.03
CA GLY A 441 33.34 -0.22 18.67
C GLY A 441 34.36 0.34 17.69
N GLY A 442 34.56 -0.34 16.56
CA GLY A 442 35.57 0.02 15.55
C GLY A 442 37.01 -0.36 15.91
N LYS A 443 37.25 -1.04 17.04
CA LYS A 443 38.58 -1.23 17.66
C LYS A 443 38.82 -2.70 18.06
N PRO A 444 40.09 -3.12 18.27
CA PRO A 444 40.40 -4.43 18.81
C PRO A 444 39.68 -4.70 20.13
N TYR A 445 39.02 -5.84 20.23
CA TYR A 445 38.12 -6.21 21.34
C TYR A 445 38.23 -7.72 21.65
N THR A 446 37.49 -8.20 22.64
CA THR A 446 37.60 -9.54 23.23
C THR A 446 36.25 -10.21 23.45
N TYR A 447 35.20 -9.46 23.80
CA TYR A 447 33.91 -9.99 24.22
C TYR A 447 32.76 -9.49 23.35
N ALA A 448 31.91 -10.43 22.93
CA ALA A 448 30.59 -10.16 22.38
C ALA A 448 29.51 -10.78 23.28
N TYR A 449 28.37 -10.13 23.33
CA TYR A 449 27.14 -10.59 23.97
C TYR A 449 26.10 -10.82 22.86
N GLY A 450 25.16 -11.73 23.05
CA GLY A 450 24.16 -12.02 22.03
C GLY A 450 23.01 -12.87 22.54
N LEU A 451 21.90 -12.80 21.81
CA LEU A 451 20.72 -13.62 21.99
C LEU A 451 20.93 -14.99 21.33
N GLY A 452 20.62 -16.06 22.05
CA GLY A 452 20.66 -17.41 21.51
C GLY A 452 19.31 -17.83 20.93
N LEU A 453 19.28 -18.15 19.64
CA LEU A 453 18.06 -18.58 18.93
C LEU A 453 18.09 -20.10 18.68
N ASN A 454 17.24 -20.84 19.39
CA ASN A 454 17.03 -22.27 19.27
C ASN A 454 15.90 -22.53 18.26
N HIS A 455 16.25 -22.90 17.02
CA HIS A 455 15.30 -23.04 15.90
C HIS A 455 14.42 -21.78 15.69
N PHE A 456 15.05 -20.59 15.76
CA PHE A 456 14.45 -19.25 15.74
C PHE A 456 13.75 -18.79 17.02
N VAL A 457 13.42 -19.67 17.97
CA VAL A 457 12.90 -19.26 19.28
C VAL A 457 14.04 -18.70 20.15
N PRO A 458 13.94 -17.48 20.69
CA PRO A 458 14.94 -16.93 21.60
C PRO A 458 14.86 -17.63 22.96
N ASP A 459 15.88 -18.42 23.35
CA ASP A 459 15.79 -19.29 24.53
C ASP A 459 16.91 -19.12 25.57
N ARG A 460 17.95 -18.35 25.26
CA ARG A 460 19.14 -18.19 26.11
C ARG A 460 19.89 -16.89 25.82
N LEU A 461 20.75 -16.49 26.75
CA LEU A 461 21.76 -15.45 26.53
C LEU A 461 23.15 -16.07 26.38
N CYS A 462 23.97 -15.47 25.54
CA CYS A 462 25.33 -15.91 25.26
C CYS A 462 26.33 -14.76 25.46
N LYS A 463 27.47 -15.03 26.12
CA LYS A 463 28.71 -14.24 26.03
C LYS A 463 29.75 -15.09 25.30
N LEU A 464 30.48 -14.49 24.35
CA LEU A 464 31.51 -15.12 23.53
C LEU A 464 32.83 -14.36 23.68
N ASN A 465 33.90 -15.06 24.05
CA ASN A 465 35.26 -14.53 23.92
C ASN A 465 35.74 -14.78 22.47
N VAL A 466 35.86 -13.72 21.67
CA VAL A 466 36.19 -13.80 20.24
C VAL A 466 37.67 -14.08 19.96
N LYS A 467 38.49 -14.32 21.00
CA LYS A 467 39.90 -14.75 20.89
C LYS A 467 40.04 -16.22 21.28
N THR A 468 39.50 -16.63 22.44
CA THR A 468 39.60 -18.01 22.93
C THR A 468 38.50 -18.95 22.41
N LYS A 469 37.40 -18.39 21.86
CA LYS A 469 36.15 -19.10 21.51
C LYS A 469 35.43 -19.72 22.72
N GLU A 470 35.79 -19.31 23.93
CA GLU A 470 35.07 -19.67 25.15
C GLU A 470 33.71 -18.97 25.18
N THR A 471 32.67 -19.67 25.64
CA THR A 471 31.32 -19.15 25.77
C THR A 471 30.74 -19.37 27.15
N TRP A 472 29.93 -18.40 27.60
CA TRP A 472 29.10 -18.49 28.80
C TRP A 472 27.65 -18.35 28.38
N VAL A 473 26.76 -19.13 29.01
CA VAL A 473 25.33 -19.15 28.69
C VAL A 473 24.52 -18.96 29.97
N TRP A 474 23.54 -18.07 29.92
CA TRP A 474 22.45 -18.02 30.91
C TRP A 474 21.15 -18.48 30.24
N GLN A 475 20.37 -19.31 30.94
CA GLN A 475 19.11 -19.86 30.47
C GLN A 475 18.30 -20.37 31.68
N GLU A 476 17.01 -20.04 31.73
CA GLU A 476 16.00 -20.63 32.62
C GLU A 476 14.94 -21.37 31.77
N PRO A 477 14.27 -22.44 32.27
CA PRO A 477 13.22 -23.14 31.53
C PRO A 477 12.03 -22.22 31.19
N ASP A 478 11.42 -22.43 30.03
CA ASP A 478 10.24 -21.70 29.52
C ASP A 478 10.30 -20.17 29.72
N SER A 479 11.53 -19.65 29.58
CA SER A 479 11.94 -18.27 29.72
C SER A 479 12.59 -17.81 28.41
N TYR A 480 12.14 -16.70 27.85
CA TYR A 480 12.53 -16.26 26.50
C TYR A 480 13.13 -14.83 26.57
N PRO A 481 14.45 -14.64 26.37
CA PRO A 481 15.10 -13.34 26.52
C PRO A 481 15.09 -12.45 25.25
N SER A 482 15.32 -11.15 25.42
CA SER A 482 15.61 -10.17 24.37
C SER A 482 17.11 -10.09 24.04
N GLU A 483 17.46 -9.24 23.06
CA GLU A 483 18.82 -8.73 22.86
C GLU A 483 19.44 -8.22 24.18
N PRO A 484 20.68 -8.60 24.52
CA PRO A 484 21.38 -8.15 25.73
C PRO A 484 22.24 -6.89 25.49
N ILE A 485 21.73 -5.71 25.83
CA ILE A 485 22.45 -4.44 25.67
C ILE A 485 23.50 -4.28 26.79
N PHE A 486 24.77 -4.08 26.42
CA PHE A 486 25.85 -3.87 27.41
C PHE A 486 25.87 -2.44 27.95
N VAL A 487 26.01 -2.32 29.27
CA VAL A 487 26.17 -1.07 30.01
C VAL A 487 27.47 -1.15 30.82
N SER A 488 28.42 -0.28 30.50
CA SER A 488 29.69 -0.16 31.23
C SER A 488 29.47 0.33 32.67
N HIS A 489 30.31 -0.14 33.61
CA HIS A 489 30.46 0.57 34.89
C HIS A 489 31.09 1.97 34.64
N PRO A 490 30.73 3.02 35.40
CA PRO A 490 31.38 4.33 35.32
C PRO A 490 32.92 4.29 35.45
N ASP A 491 33.42 3.61 36.48
CA ASP A 491 34.86 3.46 36.73
C ASP A 491 35.50 2.28 35.95
N ALA A 492 34.89 1.80 34.84
CA ALA A 492 35.24 0.51 34.21
C ALA A 492 36.68 0.43 33.67
N LEU A 493 37.48 -0.44 34.30
CA LEU A 493 38.87 -0.70 33.88
C LEU A 493 38.91 -1.67 32.70
N GLU A 494 38.34 -2.86 32.88
CA GLU A 494 38.34 -3.93 31.87
C GLU A 494 37.32 -3.69 30.74
N GLU A 495 37.25 -4.65 29.81
CA GLU A 495 36.32 -4.62 28.67
C GLU A 495 34.88 -5.00 29.06
N ASP A 496 34.73 -5.96 29.96
CA ASP A 496 33.47 -6.54 30.43
C ASP A 496 33.06 -6.10 31.85
N ASP A 497 33.74 -5.09 32.41
CA ASP A 497 33.42 -4.46 33.70
C ASP A 497 32.15 -3.59 33.57
N GLY A 498 31.01 -4.24 33.75
CA GLY A 498 29.68 -3.66 33.56
C GLY A 498 28.58 -4.70 33.78
N LEU A 499 27.45 -4.50 33.12
CA LEU A 499 26.29 -5.40 33.11
C LEU A 499 25.68 -5.44 31.71
N SER A 500 25.24 -6.62 31.27
CA SER A 500 24.22 -6.69 30.21
C SER A 500 22.85 -6.44 30.84
N VAL A 501 22.03 -5.60 30.21
CA VAL A 501 20.64 -5.29 30.59
C VAL A 501 19.73 -5.74 29.46
N LEU A 502 18.60 -6.37 29.80
CA LEU A 502 17.68 -6.99 28.84
C LEU A 502 16.26 -7.14 29.42
N GLU A 503 15.38 -7.73 28.63
CA GLU A 503 13.99 -8.07 28.93
C GLU A 503 13.79 -9.59 28.75
N ILE A 504 13.00 -10.26 29.61
CA ILE A 504 12.76 -11.72 29.52
C ILE A 504 11.28 -12.00 29.81
N PHE A 505 10.69 -12.89 29.01
CA PHE A 505 9.29 -13.31 29.14
C PHE A 505 9.21 -14.71 29.76
N PHE A 506 8.35 -14.88 30.75
CA PHE A 506 8.05 -16.16 31.39
C PHE A 506 6.65 -16.63 31.00
N SER A 507 6.48 -17.91 30.67
CA SER A 507 5.15 -18.54 30.66
C SER A 507 4.96 -19.36 31.94
N ASP A 508 4.12 -18.88 32.85
CA ASP A 508 3.85 -19.61 34.09
C ASP A 508 3.14 -20.95 33.82
N GLY A 509 3.57 -21.99 34.55
CA GLY A 509 3.09 -23.36 34.48
C GLY A 509 2.37 -23.82 35.74
N SER A 510 1.98 -22.90 36.62
CA SER A 510 1.28 -23.22 37.87
C SER A 510 -0.16 -23.71 37.62
N VAL A 511 -0.57 -24.74 38.38
CA VAL A 511 -1.89 -25.40 38.22
C VAL A 511 -2.94 -24.84 39.19
N ASP A 512 -2.53 -24.07 40.20
CA ASP A 512 -3.41 -23.48 41.21
C ASP A 512 -3.82 -22.04 40.84
N GLY A 513 -5.01 -21.90 40.25
CA GLY A 513 -5.49 -20.65 39.62
C GLY A 513 -5.75 -19.49 40.59
N SER A 514 -4.70 -18.85 41.10
CA SER A 514 -4.78 -17.70 42.02
C SER A 514 -3.73 -16.58 41.79
N SER A 515 -3.01 -16.58 40.67
CA SER A 515 -2.14 -15.46 40.27
C SER A 515 -2.04 -15.31 38.75
N THR A 516 -3.01 -14.64 38.12
CA THR A 516 -2.92 -14.23 36.71
C THR A 516 -2.08 -12.95 36.58
N GLY A 517 -0.77 -13.11 36.43
CA GLY A 517 0.19 -12.04 36.11
C GLY A 517 1.40 -12.63 35.39
N MET A 518 1.94 -11.91 34.41
CA MET A 518 3.16 -12.28 33.69
C MET A 518 4.21 -11.21 33.92
N ASP A 519 5.42 -11.62 34.28
CA ASP A 519 6.47 -10.72 34.76
C ASP A 519 7.57 -10.50 33.71
N PRO A 520 7.73 -9.29 33.13
CA PRO A 520 8.85 -8.96 32.26
C PRO A 520 10.10 -8.69 33.11
N LEU A 521 11.16 -9.47 32.86
CA LEU A 521 12.29 -9.57 33.79
C LEU A 521 13.56 -8.89 33.30
N ILE A 522 14.11 -7.97 34.10
CA ILE A 522 15.45 -7.40 33.89
C ILE A 522 16.48 -8.17 34.71
N LEU A 523 17.47 -8.74 34.02
CA LEU A 523 18.66 -9.34 34.63
C LEU A 523 19.91 -8.47 34.43
N GLY A 524 20.82 -8.53 35.42
CA GLY A 524 22.20 -8.08 35.31
C GLY A 524 23.18 -9.24 35.48
N LEU A 525 23.78 -9.71 34.37
CA LEU A 525 24.87 -10.70 34.36
C LEU A 525 26.21 -10.02 34.78
N PRO A 526 27.21 -10.72 35.36
CA PRO A 526 27.69 -12.05 34.93
C PRO A 526 26.83 -13.24 35.33
N PHE A 527 26.32 -13.27 36.56
CA PHE A 527 25.38 -14.26 37.07
C PHE A 527 24.43 -13.58 38.04
N GLU A 528 23.16 -13.46 37.65
CA GLU A 528 21.97 -13.16 38.46
C GLU A 528 22.13 -12.17 39.66
N LYS A 529 22.51 -10.91 39.40
CA LYS A 529 22.66 -9.88 40.47
C LYS A 529 21.33 -9.29 40.97
N SER A 530 20.32 -9.21 40.10
CA SER A 530 19.01 -8.61 40.38
C SER A 530 17.99 -9.05 39.33
N LYS A 531 16.74 -9.18 39.76
CA LYS A 531 15.53 -9.50 38.99
C LYS A 531 14.51 -8.36 39.22
N VAL A 532 13.71 -8.01 38.22
CA VAL A 532 12.72 -6.89 38.26
C VAL A 532 11.44 -7.37 37.60
N THR A 533 10.26 -7.15 38.15
CA THR A 533 9.00 -7.73 37.64
C THR A 533 7.84 -6.74 37.59
N THR A 534 6.88 -6.92 36.67
CA THR A 534 5.67 -6.06 36.53
C THR A 534 4.47 -6.92 36.15
N PRO A 535 3.22 -6.60 36.54
CA PRO A 535 2.11 -7.55 36.47
C PRO A 535 1.48 -7.77 35.07
N LEU A 536 2.17 -7.47 33.97
CA LEU A 536 1.61 -7.49 32.60
C LEU A 536 2.51 -8.21 31.59
N SER A 537 1.88 -8.94 30.67
CA SER A 537 2.54 -9.56 29.52
C SER A 537 3.10 -8.52 28.54
N ASP A 538 4.37 -8.66 28.19
CA ASP A 538 5.10 -7.91 27.16
C ASP A 538 5.51 -8.80 25.98
N LEU A 539 6.21 -8.22 24.98
CA LEU A 539 6.35 -8.78 23.63
C LEU A 539 7.77 -8.73 23.07
N SER A 540 7.99 -9.46 21.98
CA SER A 540 9.27 -9.50 21.28
C SER A 540 9.78 -8.12 20.86
N THR A 541 10.74 -7.58 21.62
CA THR A 541 11.49 -6.38 21.27
C THR A 541 12.74 -6.75 20.46
N LEU A 542 12.93 -6.10 19.31
CA LEU A 542 14.03 -6.38 18.38
C LEU A 542 15.33 -5.73 18.85
N HIS A 543 15.42 -4.40 18.80
CA HIS A 543 16.59 -3.64 19.22
C HIS A 543 16.27 -2.47 20.14
N GLY A 544 17.30 -1.84 20.70
CA GLY A 544 17.15 -0.66 21.55
C GLY A 544 18.43 0.09 21.88
N PHE A 545 18.30 1.06 22.79
CA PHE A 545 19.36 1.98 23.19
C PHE A 545 19.27 2.32 24.70
N SER A 546 20.41 2.60 25.34
CA SER A 546 20.49 3.02 26.74
C SER A 546 20.88 4.50 26.86
N ARG A 547 20.01 5.32 27.47
CA ARG A 547 20.14 6.78 27.57
C ARG A 547 20.79 7.21 28.89
N LYS A 548 21.97 7.84 28.76
CA LYS A 548 22.74 8.59 29.78
C LYS A 548 22.66 8.05 31.21
N ILE A 549 23.65 7.24 31.57
CA ILE A 549 23.96 6.88 32.95
C ILE A 549 25.07 7.81 33.46
N SER A 550 24.96 8.31 34.69
CA SER A 550 25.78 9.41 35.21
C SER A 550 26.87 8.98 36.19
N ASP A 551 28.13 9.32 35.90
CA ASP A 551 29.31 8.92 36.66
C ASP A 551 29.43 9.63 38.03
N VAL A 552 28.92 9.02 39.12
CA VAL A 552 28.97 9.61 40.47
C VAL A 552 29.34 8.60 41.57
N VAL A 553 30.60 8.67 42.04
CA VAL A 553 31.13 8.24 43.37
C VAL A 553 31.40 6.74 43.62
N LYS A 554 32.66 6.33 43.33
CA LYS A 554 33.64 5.65 44.21
C LYS A 554 33.13 4.70 45.35
N LYS A 555 33.40 3.39 45.22
CA LYS A 555 34.53 2.68 45.90
C LYS A 555 34.47 1.12 45.85
N VAL A 556 35.55 0.51 45.35
CA VAL A 556 36.18 -0.80 45.68
C VAL A 556 35.29 -2.06 45.90
N LEU A 557 35.37 -3.04 44.99
CA LEU A 557 36.01 -4.36 45.20
C LEU A 557 35.83 -5.29 43.97
N THR A 558 36.93 -5.88 43.48
CA THR A 558 36.99 -6.90 42.41
C THR A 558 37.17 -8.31 42.98
N PHE A 559 36.65 -9.36 42.32
CA PHE A 559 37.02 -10.77 42.53
C PHE A 559 36.66 -11.68 41.32
N ASP A 560 37.14 -12.93 41.35
CA ASP A 560 37.54 -13.73 40.18
C ASP A 560 36.48 -14.55 39.41
N TRP A 561 36.85 -14.96 38.18
CA TRP A 561 36.14 -15.89 37.31
C TRP A 561 36.77 -17.31 37.34
N TYR A 562 35.98 -18.36 37.06
CA TYR A 562 36.46 -19.73 36.81
C TYR A 562 36.01 -20.26 35.43
N PRO A 563 36.91 -20.81 34.59
CA PRO A 563 36.59 -21.30 33.25
C PRO A 563 36.19 -22.79 33.22
N GLN A 564 35.39 -23.19 32.22
CA GLN A 564 35.13 -24.61 31.92
C GLN A 564 36.05 -25.13 30.81
N ARG A 565 36.80 -26.21 31.07
CA ARG A 565 37.61 -26.89 30.05
C ARG A 565 36.82 -27.99 29.34
N ARG A 566 36.99 -28.13 28.02
CA ARG A 566 36.71 -29.39 27.29
C ARG A 566 37.80 -29.71 26.28
N LEU A 567 37.85 -30.98 25.87
CA LEU A 567 38.99 -31.57 25.17
C LEU A 567 39.03 -31.23 23.67
N SER A 568 40.25 -31.09 23.16
CA SER A 568 40.55 -31.05 21.72
C SER A 568 40.41 -32.44 21.07
N VAL A 569 40.09 -32.45 19.78
CA VAL A 569 40.12 -33.65 18.92
C VAL A 569 40.98 -33.32 17.70
N GLU A 570 42.15 -33.94 17.59
CA GLU A 570 43.03 -33.77 16.43
C GLU A 570 42.62 -34.69 15.26
N PRO A 571 42.70 -34.22 14.00
CA PRO A 571 42.49 -35.05 12.82
C PRO A 571 43.77 -35.77 12.41
N LYS A 572 43.75 -37.11 12.30
CA LYS A 572 44.84 -37.89 11.67
C LYS A 572 44.63 -38.04 10.15
N GLY A 573 45.72 -37.88 9.40
CA GLY A 573 45.75 -38.01 7.94
C GLY A 573 45.61 -39.45 7.41
N LYS A 574 45.40 -39.56 6.10
CA LYS A 574 45.24 -40.83 5.36
C LYS A 574 46.57 -41.41 4.90
N GLU A 575 46.61 -42.72 4.70
CA GLU A 575 47.33 -43.29 3.55
C GLU A 575 46.58 -44.48 2.93
N ARG A 576 47.09 -44.98 1.80
CA ARG A 576 46.54 -46.03 0.90
C ARG A 576 47.05 -47.42 1.34
N SER A 577 46.57 -48.59 0.88
CA SER A 577 45.42 -49.07 0.07
C SER A 577 45.46 -50.61 0.03
N ILE A 578 44.39 -51.32 -0.35
CA ILE A 578 44.45 -52.66 -1.00
C ILE A 578 43.12 -52.97 -1.75
N PHE A 579 43.10 -54.03 -2.57
CA PHE A 579 42.21 -54.24 -3.72
C PHE A 579 40.89 -55.00 -3.49
N ASN A 580 40.02 -54.86 -4.52
CA ASN A 580 38.76 -55.55 -4.88
C ASN A 580 38.46 -56.98 -4.38
N GLN A 581 37.14 -57.28 -4.23
CA GLN A 581 36.34 -58.37 -4.86
C GLN A 581 35.14 -58.73 -3.94
N GLU A 582 33.93 -59.12 -4.37
CA GLU A 582 33.22 -58.97 -5.66
C GLU A 582 31.69 -59.19 -5.49
N TYR A 583 30.90 -58.82 -6.51
CA TYR A 583 29.58 -59.38 -6.88
C TYR A 583 28.34 -59.39 -5.93
N LYS A 584 27.36 -58.55 -6.34
CA LYS A 584 25.96 -58.89 -6.73
C LYS A 584 24.86 -59.32 -5.73
N GLN A 585 23.68 -58.71 -5.99
CA GLN A 585 22.30 -59.25 -5.92
C GLN A 585 21.71 -59.59 -4.53
N ASP A 586 20.39 -59.45 -4.28
CA ASP A 586 19.31 -58.82 -5.06
C ASP A 586 18.23 -58.24 -4.12
N THR A 587 17.38 -57.32 -4.60
CA THR A 587 16.24 -56.80 -3.81
C THR A 587 14.98 -56.65 -4.67
N LYS A 588 13.98 -57.51 -4.45
CA LYS A 588 12.58 -57.26 -4.91
C LYS A 588 11.54 -58.19 -4.25
N LYS A 589 10.43 -57.56 -3.83
CA LYS A 589 9.05 -58.09 -3.73
C LYS A 589 8.79 -59.41 -2.96
N ARG A 590 7.90 -59.33 -1.97
CA ARG A 590 6.49 -59.78 -2.18
C ARG A 590 5.51 -59.23 -1.13
N GLN A 591 4.22 -59.34 -1.45
CA GLN A 591 3.10 -59.11 -0.55
C GLN A 591 2.72 -60.44 0.13
N HIS A 592 2.22 -60.41 1.38
CA HIS A 592 0.85 -60.84 1.73
C HIS A 592 0.62 -60.89 3.25
N GLY A 593 -0.59 -60.51 3.67
CA GLY A 593 -1.57 -61.50 4.18
C GLY A 593 -1.50 -62.00 5.62
N GLU A 594 -2.39 -61.41 6.44
CA GLU A 594 -3.38 -62.13 7.28
C GLU A 594 -2.96 -62.88 8.57
N LEU A 595 -4.02 -63.13 9.37
CA LEU A 595 -4.11 -63.89 10.64
C LEU A 595 -3.44 -63.15 11.85
N ALA A 596 -4.16 -62.67 12.88
CA ALA A 596 -5.23 -63.26 13.71
C ALA A 596 -4.71 -64.38 14.64
N GLU A 597 -5.24 -64.60 15.85
CA GLU A 597 -6.39 -64.00 16.56
C GLU A 597 -6.20 -64.17 18.09
N MET A 598 -7.18 -63.70 18.88
CA MET A 598 -7.44 -63.90 20.34
C MET A 598 -7.21 -62.68 21.25
N ARG A 599 -7.97 -62.50 22.33
CA ARG A 599 -9.41 -62.74 22.66
C ARG A 599 -9.60 -62.35 24.14
N THR A 600 -10.76 -61.78 24.50
CA THR A 600 -11.34 -61.80 25.87
C THR A 600 -10.52 -61.10 27.01
N GLN A 601 -11.09 -60.60 28.10
CA GLN A 601 -12.50 -60.44 28.49
C GLN A 601 -12.73 -59.26 29.46
N ASN A 602 -14.02 -58.98 29.69
CA ASN A 602 -14.63 -58.07 30.65
C ASN A 602 -14.00 -58.05 32.06
N GLY A 603 -14.16 -56.93 32.77
CA GLY A 603 -13.95 -56.82 34.21
C GLY A 603 -14.57 -55.55 34.80
N GLU A 604 -15.80 -55.63 35.31
CA GLU A 604 -16.42 -54.59 36.13
C GLU A 604 -16.03 -54.76 37.60
N LEU A 605 -15.75 -53.66 38.33
CA LEU A 605 -15.90 -53.55 39.80
C LEU A 605 -15.94 -52.06 40.22
N THR A 606 -17.15 -51.59 40.55
CA THR A 606 -17.54 -51.05 41.88
C THR A 606 -16.41 -50.49 42.78
N SER A 607 -16.33 -49.18 43.10
CA SER A 607 -17.14 -48.39 44.06
C SER A 607 -16.90 -48.66 45.56
N GLY A 608 -16.59 -47.63 46.38
CA GLY A 608 -16.72 -47.76 47.86
C GLY A 608 -15.99 -46.75 48.78
N ARG A 609 -16.77 -45.81 49.34
CA ARG A 609 -16.60 -44.92 50.51
C ARG A 609 -15.61 -45.27 51.67
N GLY A 610 -15.13 -44.19 52.33
CA GLY A 610 -14.83 -44.04 53.78
C GLY A 610 -14.44 -42.56 54.06
N GLU A 611 -14.85 -41.79 55.08
CA GLU A 611 -15.25 -42.03 56.49
C GLU A 611 -14.15 -42.69 57.36
N ARG A 612 -13.94 -42.43 58.68
CA ARG A 612 -14.59 -41.60 59.75
C ARG A 612 -13.54 -41.41 60.91
N THR A 613 -13.60 -40.63 62.01
CA THR A 613 -14.52 -39.69 62.73
C THR A 613 -13.64 -38.79 63.67
N PHE A 614 -14.15 -37.79 64.40
CA PHE A 614 -14.01 -37.55 65.88
C PHE A 614 -14.52 -36.12 66.30
N LEU A 615 -14.86 -35.81 67.57
CA LEU A 615 -16.09 -36.22 68.31
C LEU A 615 -16.33 -35.36 69.59
N LEU A 616 -17.62 -35.13 69.96
CA LEU A 616 -18.20 -34.69 71.27
C LEU A 616 -18.00 -33.20 71.73
N LEU A 617 -19.09 -32.41 71.98
CA LEU A 617 -19.87 -32.13 73.24
C LEU A 617 -19.23 -31.08 74.19
N LEU A 618 -19.93 -30.21 74.96
CA LEU A 618 -21.37 -30.06 75.31
C LEU A 618 -21.73 -28.61 75.78
N SER A 619 -23.01 -28.40 76.11
CA SER A 619 -23.63 -27.38 77.02
C SER A 619 -23.75 -25.87 76.64
N ASP A 620 -24.99 -25.51 76.29
CA ASP A 620 -25.90 -24.57 77.00
C ASP A 620 -25.82 -23.02 76.91
N ALA A 621 -26.93 -22.48 76.34
CA ALA A 621 -27.80 -21.39 76.82
C ALA A 621 -27.27 -19.94 77.03
N LEU A 622 -27.79 -19.00 76.20
CA LEU A 622 -28.80 -17.99 76.61
C LEU A 622 -29.22 -17.03 75.47
N GLU A 623 -30.49 -16.64 75.45
CA GLU A 623 -31.03 -15.43 74.79
C GLU A 623 -30.97 -14.22 75.77
N PRO A 624 -31.42 -12.99 75.43
CA PRO A 624 -31.55 -12.28 74.14
C PRO A 624 -30.83 -10.89 74.15
N PRO A 625 -30.79 -10.14 73.02
CA PRO A 625 -30.44 -8.70 73.03
C PRO A 625 -31.55 -7.83 73.65
N PRO A 626 -31.20 -6.71 74.31
CA PRO A 626 -31.51 -5.38 73.75
C PRO A 626 -30.33 -4.37 74.00
N ASP A 627 -30.36 -3.05 73.73
CA ASP A 627 -31.45 -2.08 73.68
C ASP A 627 -31.13 -0.82 72.82
N ARG A 628 -32.20 -0.30 72.18
CA ARG A 628 -32.67 1.10 72.00
C ARG A 628 -31.74 2.34 72.07
N GLY A 629 -32.26 3.45 71.50
CA GLY A 629 -31.92 4.83 71.92
C GLY A 629 -31.29 5.70 70.83
N LYS A 630 -32.00 6.07 69.76
CA LYS A 630 -32.70 7.37 69.64
C LYS A 630 -32.02 8.59 70.32
N LYS A 631 -31.56 9.51 69.46
CA LYS A 631 -31.62 10.99 69.57
C LYS A 631 -30.71 11.74 70.59
N LYS A 632 -30.09 12.81 70.04
CA LYS A 632 -29.92 14.16 70.64
C LYS A 632 -28.84 14.31 71.75
N ASP A 633 -28.31 15.51 72.04
CA ASP A 633 -28.59 16.87 71.49
C ASP A 633 -27.34 17.78 71.41
N VAL A 634 -27.32 18.62 70.36
CA VAL A 634 -26.87 20.03 70.28
C VAL A 634 -25.80 20.58 71.25
N LYS A 635 -24.70 21.09 70.65
CA LYS A 635 -24.10 22.45 70.83
C LYS A 635 -22.97 22.64 69.80
N GLY A 636 -22.79 23.77 69.11
CA GLY A 636 -23.65 24.96 69.00
C GLY A 636 -22.95 26.13 68.27
N SER A 637 -23.75 27.03 67.67
CA SER A 637 -23.36 28.25 66.90
C SER A 637 -22.82 28.06 65.45
N GLY A 638 -23.25 28.85 64.46
CA GLY A 638 -24.35 29.82 64.52
C GLY A 638 -24.72 30.57 63.21
N LYS A 639 -25.98 31.02 63.18
CA LYS A 639 -26.57 32.13 62.37
C LYS A 639 -26.57 32.06 60.83
N ARG A 640 -27.74 31.65 60.30
CA ARG A 640 -28.45 32.28 59.16
C ARG A 640 -29.04 33.66 59.61
N PRO A 641 -29.40 34.62 58.73
CA PRO A 641 -30.70 34.55 58.01
C PRO A 641 -30.77 35.21 56.60
N GLN A 642 -31.95 35.06 55.98
CA GLN A 642 -32.68 35.88 54.97
C GLN A 642 -31.91 36.73 53.92
N ALA A 643 -32.18 36.74 52.61
CA ALA A 643 -33.38 36.51 51.76
C ALA A 643 -34.27 37.76 51.47
N ALA A 644 -34.77 37.80 50.22
CA ALA A 644 -35.77 38.70 49.61
C ALA A 644 -35.29 39.96 48.82
N GLU A 645 -36.08 40.25 47.77
CA GLU A 645 -36.34 41.52 47.05
C GLU A 645 -35.30 42.19 46.09
N ARG A 646 -35.87 42.71 44.99
CA ARG A 646 -35.32 43.74 44.07
C ARG A 646 -36.03 45.07 44.38
N PRO A 647 -35.43 46.24 44.11
CA PRO A 647 -35.97 47.10 43.03
C PRO A 647 -34.89 47.79 42.17
N GLN A 648 -35.25 48.87 41.46
CA GLN A 648 -34.55 49.45 40.30
C GLN A 648 -33.96 50.86 40.54
N SER A 649 -33.31 51.42 39.49
CA SER A 649 -33.21 52.86 39.14
C SER A 649 -32.09 53.69 39.84
N GLN A 650 -31.57 54.80 39.29
CA GLN A 650 -31.70 55.45 37.95
C GLN A 650 -30.58 56.50 37.71
N LEU A 651 -30.29 56.85 36.43
CA LEU A 651 -29.81 58.14 35.84
C LEU A 651 -29.21 57.84 34.43
N ARG A 652 -29.88 58.16 33.30
CA ARG A 652 -29.89 59.42 32.51
C ARG A 652 -28.54 59.80 31.87
N ALA A 653 -28.45 60.24 30.61
CA ALA A 653 -29.38 60.32 29.43
C ALA A 653 -28.51 60.63 28.17
N LEU A 654 -28.96 60.72 26.90
CA LEU A 654 -30.28 60.64 26.23
C LEU A 654 -30.24 59.44 25.22
N GLY A 655 -30.89 59.34 24.04
CA GLY A 655 -31.86 60.19 23.30
C GLY A 655 -32.30 59.52 21.98
N GLU A 656 -33.57 59.68 21.61
CA GLU A 656 -34.30 59.03 20.49
C GLU A 656 -34.23 59.84 19.15
N PRO A 657 -34.78 59.41 17.97
CA PRO A 657 -35.93 58.50 17.78
C PRO A 657 -35.86 57.41 16.67
N GLU A 658 -36.87 56.54 16.70
CA GLU A 658 -37.33 55.62 15.62
C GLU A 658 -38.38 56.34 14.70
N PRO A 659 -39.22 55.75 13.81
CA PRO A 659 -40.14 54.60 14.09
C PRO A 659 -40.46 53.59 12.95
N ALA A 660 -41.04 52.43 13.33
CA ALA A 660 -42.20 51.73 12.69
C ALA A 660 -42.06 51.10 11.28
N GLU A 661 -42.83 50.08 10.85
CA GLU A 661 -43.55 48.90 11.43
C GLU A 661 -44.26 48.17 10.23
N PRO A 662 -45.16 47.16 10.36
CA PRO A 662 -45.31 46.01 11.28
C PRO A 662 -45.26 44.66 10.49
N GLY A 663 -45.50 43.45 11.01
CA GLY A 663 -45.74 42.95 12.38
C GLY A 663 -46.19 41.45 12.37
N GLU A 664 -46.41 40.89 13.57
CA GLU A 664 -47.07 39.59 13.93
C GLU A 664 -46.48 38.27 13.34
N SER A 665 -46.24 37.14 14.06
CA SER A 665 -46.84 36.44 15.21
C SER A 665 -48.09 35.56 14.87
N VAL A 666 -48.34 34.36 15.43
CA VAL A 666 -47.56 33.50 16.37
C VAL A 666 -48.05 32.02 16.39
N ARG A 667 -47.14 31.06 16.64
CA ARG A 667 -47.32 29.65 17.14
C ARG A 667 -48.08 28.58 16.28
N ALA A 668 -47.78 27.32 16.62
CA ALA A 668 -48.25 26.03 16.06
C ALA A 668 -49.49 25.47 16.86
N PRO A 669 -50.07 24.24 16.66
CA PRO A 669 -49.41 22.95 16.30
C PRO A 669 -50.23 21.84 15.52
N PHE A 670 -49.60 20.66 15.36
CA PHE A 670 -50.14 19.29 15.08
C PHE A 670 -50.96 18.94 13.79
N VAL A 671 -50.34 18.14 12.88
CA VAL A 671 -50.67 16.72 12.45
C VAL A 671 -52.15 16.27 12.33
N PRO A 672 -52.64 15.45 11.34
CA PRO A 672 -51.96 14.62 10.29
C PRO A 672 -52.51 14.66 8.82
N VAL A 673 -51.74 14.05 7.88
CA VAL A 673 -52.06 12.97 6.88
C VAL A 673 -53.57 12.68 6.62
N PRO A 674 -54.11 12.54 5.36
CA PRO A 674 -53.70 11.49 4.41
C PRO A 674 -53.89 11.62 2.86
N SER A 675 -53.34 10.61 2.15
CA SER A 675 -53.81 9.94 0.91
C SER A 675 -53.96 10.68 -0.44
N SER A 676 -53.07 10.37 -1.41
CA SER A 676 -53.23 9.39 -2.55
C SER A 676 -54.59 9.30 -3.32
N PRO A 677 -54.85 8.40 -4.32
CA PRO A 677 -53.98 7.50 -5.12
C PRO A 677 -54.31 7.40 -6.66
N ARG A 678 -53.56 6.55 -7.42
CA ARG A 678 -54.01 5.75 -8.62
C ARG A 678 -54.37 6.52 -9.94
N SER A 679 -54.43 5.93 -11.17
CA SER A 679 -53.89 4.68 -11.77
C SER A 679 -54.20 4.54 -13.30
N ARG A 680 -53.67 3.49 -13.97
CA ARG A 680 -54.19 2.74 -15.16
C ARG A 680 -53.87 3.22 -16.61
N THR A 681 -53.06 2.43 -17.34
CA THR A 681 -53.37 1.50 -18.51
C THR A 681 -54.53 1.85 -19.49
N PRO A 682 -54.65 1.25 -20.73
CA PRO A 682 -53.94 0.08 -21.34
C PRO A 682 -53.57 0.14 -22.88
N GLU A 683 -52.80 -0.86 -23.37
CA GLU A 683 -52.87 -1.60 -24.68
C GLU A 683 -52.98 -0.82 -26.06
N VAL A 684 -53.08 -1.36 -27.30
CA VAL A 684 -53.29 -2.71 -27.92
C VAL A 684 -52.72 -2.78 -29.38
N LEU A 685 -52.68 -3.97 -30.02
CA LEU A 685 -52.72 -4.27 -31.50
C LEU A 685 -51.47 -3.92 -32.40
N GLN A 686 -51.14 -4.63 -33.50
CA GLN A 686 -51.29 -6.06 -33.87
C GLN A 686 -50.39 -6.49 -35.09
N ARG A 687 -50.00 -7.78 -35.11
CA ARG A 687 -49.79 -8.72 -36.25
C ARG A 687 -48.98 -8.38 -37.54
N LEU A 688 -47.98 -9.25 -37.75
CA LEU A 688 -47.50 -9.90 -39.00
C LEU A 688 -48.59 -10.12 -40.09
N GLU A 689 -48.30 -10.23 -41.41
CA GLU A 689 -47.68 -11.42 -42.05
C GLU A 689 -47.43 -11.24 -43.59
N ARG A 690 -46.58 -12.12 -44.18
CA ARG A 690 -46.53 -12.63 -45.61
C ARG A 690 -45.48 -12.14 -46.65
N ARG A 691 -44.51 -13.07 -46.87
CA ARG A 691 -44.18 -13.80 -48.13
C ARG A 691 -43.11 -13.30 -49.13
N ARG A 692 -42.15 -14.23 -49.36
CA ARG A 692 -41.36 -14.53 -50.59
C ARG A 692 -40.34 -13.48 -51.10
N GLY A 693 -39.21 -13.86 -51.74
CA GLY A 693 -38.58 -15.19 -51.79
C GLY A 693 -37.78 -15.55 -53.06
N ARG A 694 -36.43 -15.55 -52.96
CA ARG A 694 -35.46 -16.48 -53.62
C ARG A 694 -35.31 -16.48 -55.17
N ARG A 695 -34.16 -15.98 -55.68
CA ARG A 695 -33.16 -16.78 -56.46
C ARG A 695 -31.88 -16.02 -56.89
N GLU A 696 -30.74 -16.69 -56.71
CA GLU A 696 -29.65 -17.03 -57.67
C GLU A 696 -29.65 -16.40 -59.10
N ARG A 697 -28.51 -16.20 -59.81
CA ARG A 697 -27.08 -16.53 -59.58
C ARG A 697 -26.14 -15.77 -60.57
N GLU A 698 -24.91 -15.48 -60.13
CA GLU A 698 -23.62 -15.47 -60.87
C GLU A 698 -23.33 -14.60 -62.14
N ARG A 699 -22.01 -14.28 -62.28
CA ARG A 699 -21.23 -13.79 -63.44
C ARG A 699 -21.37 -12.33 -63.92
N GLY A 700 -20.20 -11.74 -64.23
CA GLY A 700 -20.04 -10.60 -65.15
C GLY A 700 -19.79 -9.24 -64.50
N GLY A 701 -18.58 -8.69 -64.67
CA GLY A 701 -18.29 -7.27 -64.41
C GLY A 701 -18.10 -6.49 -65.72
N SER A 702 -17.32 -5.39 -65.67
CA SER A 702 -16.74 -4.61 -66.81
C SER A 702 -17.37 -3.24 -67.11
N LYS A 703 -16.50 -2.20 -67.11
CA LYS A 703 -16.53 -0.99 -67.98
C LYS A 703 -17.72 0.01 -67.83
N LYS A 704 -17.65 1.26 -68.32
CA LYS A 704 -16.59 2.31 -68.40
C LYS A 704 -17.24 3.55 -69.06
N HIS A 705 -16.99 4.78 -68.56
CA HIS A 705 -17.23 6.05 -69.29
C HIS A 705 -18.73 6.32 -69.66
N THR A 706 -19.17 7.46 -70.26
CA THR A 706 -18.48 8.41 -71.15
C THR A 706 -19.10 9.81 -71.18
N LEU A 707 -18.25 10.86 -71.17
CA LEU A 707 -18.48 12.29 -71.56
C LEU A 707 -19.58 13.08 -70.76
N LYS A 708 -19.50 14.38 -70.45
CA LYS A 708 -19.14 15.63 -71.19
C LYS A 708 -20.10 15.91 -72.37
N HIS A 709 -20.53 17.13 -72.70
CA HIS A 709 -20.16 18.49 -72.30
C HIS A 709 -21.35 19.43 -72.62
N LEU A 710 -21.54 20.55 -71.92
CA LEU A 710 -22.13 21.77 -72.52
C LEU A 710 -21.71 23.05 -71.74
N PHE A 711 -21.24 24.03 -72.53
CA PHE A 711 -21.09 25.50 -72.36
C PHE A 711 -21.23 26.12 -70.94
N GLN A 712 -20.23 26.84 -70.37
CA GLN A 712 -19.50 28.08 -70.78
C GLN A 712 -20.17 29.39 -70.30
N GLY A 713 -19.38 30.27 -69.66
CA GLY A 713 -19.76 31.67 -69.39
C GLY A 713 -18.88 32.41 -68.36
N GLY A 714 -18.08 33.40 -68.82
CA GLY A 714 -17.60 34.55 -68.03
C GLY A 714 -16.59 34.33 -66.87
N LYS A 715 -15.29 34.54 -67.11
CA LYS A 715 -14.30 34.79 -66.04
C LYS A 715 -14.14 36.29 -65.75
N LYS A 716 -14.23 36.70 -64.49
CA LYS A 716 -13.42 37.82 -63.96
C LYS A 716 -12.28 37.22 -63.12
N LYS A 717 -11.03 37.60 -63.42
CA LYS A 717 -9.86 37.17 -62.62
C LYS A 717 -9.72 38.10 -61.40
N GLY A 718 -9.91 37.54 -60.21
CA GLY A 718 -9.35 38.06 -58.96
C GLY A 718 -8.32 37.07 -58.43
N GLY A 719 -7.15 37.53 -57.99
CA GLY A 719 -6.09 36.66 -57.46
C GLY A 719 -6.45 36.14 -56.06
N ALA A 720 -6.32 34.84 -55.83
CA ALA A 720 -6.56 34.24 -54.52
C ALA A 720 -5.38 34.50 -53.58
N LYS A 721 -5.58 35.37 -52.58
CA LYS A 721 -4.62 35.57 -51.47
C LYS A 721 -4.87 34.53 -50.37
N MET A 722 -3.82 33.90 -49.84
CA MET A 722 -3.94 32.98 -48.71
C MET A 722 -3.98 33.73 -47.37
N ALA A 723 -4.95 33.39 -46.51
CA ALA A 723 -5.02 33.84 -45.13
C ALA A 723 -4.47 32.75 -44.18
N GLY A 724 -3.60 33.13 -43.24
CA GLY A 724 -3.06 32.23 -42.23
C GLY A 724 -4.04 31.92 -41.09
N ALA A 725 -3.70 30.96 -40.24
CA ALA A 725 -4.39 30.67 -38.99
C ALA A 725 -4.14 31.79 -37.95
N ILE A 726 -5.03 31.92 -36.97
CA ILE A 726 -4.92 32.94 -35.90
C ILE A 726 -3.60 32.80 -35.13
N ILE A 727 -3.14 31.58 -34.84
CA ILE A 727 -1.86 31.30 -34.19
C ILE A 727 -0.63 31.74 -35.01
N GLU A 728 -0.70 31.75 -36.35
CA GLU A 728 0.41 32.22 -37.21
C GLU A 728 0.50 33.76 -37.22
N ASN A 729 -0.63 34.44 -37.02
CA ASN A 729 -0.76 35.90 -37.07
C ASN A 729 -0.75 36.56 -35.68
N MET A 730 -0.47 35.81 -34.60
CA MET A 730 -0.54 36.29 -33.23
C MET A 730 0.85 36.56 -32.63
N SER A 731 1.12 37.84 -32.34
CA SER A 731 2.29 38.26 -31.55
C SER A 731 2.35 37.58 -30.19
N THR A 732 3.54 37.19 -29.72
CA THR A 732 3.78 36.50 -28.44
C THR A 732 3.04 37.14 -27.25
N LYS A 733 3.03 38.48 -27.15
CA LYS A 733 2.29 39.21 -26.10
C LYS A 733 0.80 38.83 -26.02
N LYS A 734 0.13 38.68 -27.17
CA LYS A 734 -1.29 38.26 -27.23
C LYS A 734 -1.46 36.78 -26.88
N LEU A 735 -0.52 35.93 -27.29
CA LEU A 735 -0.53 34.50 -26.95
C LEU A 735 -0.39 34.29 -25.44
N CYS A 736 0.51 35.04 -24.80
CA CYS A 736 0.67 35.06 -23.34
C CYS A 736 -0.57 35.59 -22.61
N ILE A 737 -1.23 36.64 -23.13
CA ILE A 737 -2.49 37.16 -22.55
C ILE A 737 -3.60 36.10 -22.61
N VAL A 738 -3.77 35.41 -23.75
CA VAL A 738 -4.76 34.33 -23.90
C VAL A 738 -4.42 33.16 -22.97
N GLY A 739 -3.16 32.75 -22.89
CA GLY A 739 -2.71 31.72 -21.96
C GLY A 739 -2.97 32.08 -20.49
N GLY A 740 -2.72 33.33 -20.09
CA GLY A 740 -3.01 33.83 -18.74
C GLY A 740 -4.50 33.82 -18.41
N ILE A 741 -5.37 34.21 -19.36
CA ILE A 741 -6.82 34.13 -19.19
C ILE A 741 -7.28 32.68 -19.00
N LEU A 742 -6.81 31.75 -19.84
CA LEU A 742 -7.13 30.33 -19.71
C LEU A 742 -6.64 29.75 -18.37
N LEU A 743 -5.46 30.16 -17.90
CA LEU A 743 -4.92 29.76 -16.60
C LEU A 743 -5.75 30.30 -15.41
N VAL A 744 -6.29 31.51 -15.50
CA VAL A 744 -7.23 32.04 -14.49
C VAL A 744 -8.52 31.20 -14.46
N PHE A 745 -9.10 30.87 -15.61
CA PHE A 745 -10.26 29.96 -15.67
C PHE A 745 -9.94 28.56 -15.12
N GLN A 746 -8.71 28.06 -15.32
CA GLN A 746 -8.28 26.79 -14.76
C GLN A 746 -8.15 26.82 -13.22
N ILE A 747 -7.62 27.91 -12.66
CA ILE A 747 -7.58 28.10 -11.20
C ILE A 747 -9.00 28.16 -10.63
N ILE A 748 -9.92 28.89 -11.28
CA ILE A 748 -11.34 28.92 -10.88
C ILE A 748 -11.94 27.50 -10.90
N ALA A 749 -11.67 26.70 -11.94
CA ALA A 749 -12.15 25.32 -12.02
C ALA A 749 -11.67 24.44 -10.86
N PHE A 750 -10.41 24.56 -10.43
CA PHE A 750 -9.90 23.88 -9.23
C PHE A 750 -10.53 24.40 -7.93
N LEU A 751 -10.62 25.73 -7.75
CA LEU A 751 -11.16 26.35 -6.53
C LEU A 751 -12.64 26.02 -6.31
N VAL A 752 -13.45 25.94 -7.38
CA VAL A 752 -14.86 25.55 -7.31
C VAL A 752 -15.02 24.12 -6.73
N GLY A 753 -14.23 23.17 -7.20
CA GLY A 753 -14.27 21.80 -6.66
C GLY A 753 -13.63 21.68 -5.28
N GLY A 754 -12.58 22.44 -4.99
CA GLY A 754 -11.85 22.36 -3.73
C GLY A 754 -12.52 23.08 -2.55
N LEU A 755 -13.21 24.20 -2.79
CA LEU A 755 -13.74 25.07 -1.72
C LEU A 755 -15.27 25.17 -1.68
N ILE A 756 -15.97 24.76 -2.75
CA ILE A 756 -17.45 24.87 -2.83
C ILE A 756 -18.11 23.50 -2.89
N ALA A 757 -17.56 22.55 -3.65
CA ALA A 757 -18.11 21.20 -3.73
C ALA A 757 -17.70 20.35 -2.50
N PRO A 758 -18.63 19.60 -1.88
CA PRO A 758 -18.27 18.52 -0.96
C PRO A 758 -17.62 17.36 -1.73
N GLY A 759 -17.13 16.33 -1.04
CA GLY A 759 -16.61 15.10 -1.65
C GLY A 759 -17.61 14.47 -2.65
N PRO A 760 -17.12 13.81 -3.73
CA PRO A 760 -17.95 13.53 -4.91
C PRO A 760 -18.99 12.43 -4.70
N THR A 761 -18.72 11.48 -3.81
CA THR A 761 -19.60 10.37 -3.43
C THR A 761 -19.77 10.32 -1.91
N THR A 762 -20.70 9.50 -1.45
CA THR A 762 -20.89 9.20 -0.02
C THR A 762 -21.24 7.72 0.11
N ALA A 763 -20.56 7.03 1.01
CA ALA A 763 -20.76 5.62 1.32
C ALA A 763 -21.40 5.49 2.71
N VAL A 764 -22.48 4.72 2.81
CA VAL A 764 -23.24 4.49 4.05
C VAL A 764 -23.43 3.00 4.23
N SER A 765 -23.00 2.46 5.36
CA SER A 765 -23.20 1.04 5.70
C SER A 765 -24.57 0.82 6.34
N TYR A 766 -25.28 -0.18 5.87
CA TYR A 766 -26.58 -0.62 6.36
C TYR A 766 -26.45 -2.07 6.87
N MET A 767 -26.82 -2.30 8.13
CA MET A 767 -26.99 -3.65 8.67
C MET A 767 -28.43 -4.11 8.44
N SER A 768 -28.61 -5.31 7.89
CA SER A 768 -29.96 -5.84 7.65
C SER A 768 -30.65 -6.30 8.93
N VAL A 769 -31.98 -6.25 8.94
CA VAL A 769 -32.80 -6.79 10.02
C VAL A 769 -33.36 -8.14 9.60
N LYS A 770 -33.06 -9.19 10.37
CA LYS A 770 -33.58 -10.55 10.21
C LYS A 770 -35.07 -10.60 10.58
N CYS A 771 -35.94 -10.31 9.62
CA CYS A 771 -37.40 -10.38 9.75
C CYS A 771 -37.92 -11.81 9.56
N VAL A 772 -39.10 -12.11 10.12
CA VAL A 772 -39.78 -13.42 10.03
C VAL A 772 -41.09 -13.32 9.24
N ASP A 773 -41.27 -14.17 8.23
CA ASP A 773 -42.48 -14.23 7.37
C ASP A 773 -43.44 -15.36 7.78
N VAL A 774 -44.21 -15.14 8.85
CA VAL A 774 -45.06 -16.15 9.52
C VAL A 774 -46.31 -16.59 8.72
N ARG A 775 -46.29 -16.59 7.38
CA ARG A 775 -47.46 -16.91 6.53
C ARG A 775 -47.12 -17.72 5.27
N LYS A 776 -47.56 -18.98 5.26
CA LYS A 776 -47.44 -19.98 4.16
C LYS A 776 -48.12 -19.61 2.81
N ASN A 777 -48.62 -18.39 2.64
CA ASN A 777 -49.24 -17.90 1.39
C ASN A 777 -48.25 -17.05 0.59
N HIS A 778 -47.23 -17.69 0.02
CA HIS A 778 -46.13 -17.04 -0.74
C HIS A 778 -46.56 -16.28 -2.02
N HIS A 779 -47.85 -16.19 -2.33
CA HIS A 779 -48.40 -15.56 -3.55
C HIS A 779 -48.69 -14.05 -3.45
N LYS A 780 -48.37 -13.40 -2.34
CA LYS A 780 -48.29 -11.94 -2.24
C LYS A 780 -47.05 -11.55 -1.43
N ALA A 781 -46.08 -10.92 -2.08
CA ALA A 781 -44.92 -10.36 -1.40
C ALA A 781 -45.38 -9.36 -0.33
N LYS A 782 -45.13 -9.67 0.94
CA LYS A 782 -45.36 -8.74 2.05
C LYS A 782 -44.08 -7.92 2.22
N TRP A 783 -44.21 -6.60 2.07
CA TRP A 783 -43.12 -5.66 2.36
C TRP A 783 -42.86 -5.58 3.88
N LEU A 784 -42.01 -6.48 4.35
CA LEU A 784 -41.50 -6.50 5.73
C LEU A 784 -40.63 -5.26 5.95
N MET A 785 -40.86 -4.55 7.06
CA MET A 785 -40.19 -3.28 7.37
C MET A 785 -39.22 -3.50 8.56
N PRO A 786 -37.97 -3.01 8.50
CA PRO A 786 -36.98 -3.28 9.57
C PRO A 786 -37.24 -2.50 10.87
N TRP A 787 -37.92 -1.35 10.78
CA TRP A 787 -38.20 -0.42 11.89
C TRP A 787 -39.48 0.40 11.64
N GLY A 788 -39.91 1.16 12.65
CA GLY A 788 -41.10 2.02 12.56
C GLY A 788 -42.41 1.33 12.98
N PRO A 789 -43.58 1.95 12.73
CA PRO A 789 -44.87 1.49 13.28
C PRO A 789 -45.31 0.13 12.74
N ASN A 790 -44.95 -0.17 11.48
CA ASN A 790 -45.27 -1.43 10.81
C ASN A 790 -44.06 -2.40 10.77
N GLN A 791 -43.14 -2.31 11.75
CA GLN A 791 -41.95 -3.17 11.79
C GLN A 791 -42.31 -4.66 11.77
N CYS A 792 -41.42 -5.46 11.19
CA CYS A 792 -41.52 -6.91 11.21
C CYS A 792 -41.31 -7.48 12.62
N ASP A 793 -41.87 -8.67 12.84
CA ASP A 793 -41.31 -9.60 13.83
C ASP A 793 -39.90 -9.96 13.38
N LYS A 794 -38.94 -9.93 14.31
CA LYS A 794 -37.51 -9.99 14.01
C LYS A 794 -36.73 -10.72 15.09
N ILE A 795 -35.70 -11.42 14.65
CA ILE A 795 -34.71 -12.08 15.50
C ILE A 795 -33.41 -11.26 15.52
N ARG A 796 -32.64 -11.37 16.61
CA ARG A 796 -31.32 -10.73 16.76
C ARG A 796 -30.21 -11.62 16.20
N ASP A 797 -30.13 -12.86 16.67
CA ASP A 797 -29.27 -13.91 16.09
C ASP A 797 -30.12 -14.94 15.33
N ILE A 798 -29.48 -15.69 14.43
CA ILE A 798 -30.10 -16.86 13.78
C ILE A 798 -30.32 -17.99 14.81
N GLU A 799 -29.57 -18.02 15.91
CA GLU A 799 -29.82 -18.98 17.01
C GLU A 799 -31.17 -18.76 17.72
N GLU A 800 -31.77 -17.56 17.66
CA GLU A 800 -33.14 -17.32 18.11
C GLU A 800 -34.19 -17.97 17.18
N ALA A 801 -33.84 -18.38 15.95
CA ALA A 801 -34.75 -19.05 15.03
C ALA A 801 -35.06 -20.51 15.45
N ILE A 802 -34.08 -21.19 16.07
CA ILE A 802 -34.17 -22.61 16.46
C ILE A 802 -35.28 -22.85 17.50
N PRO A 803 -35.32 -22.18 18.66
CA PRO A 803 -36.41 -22.36 19.64
C PRO A 803 -37.74 -21.76 19.21
N ARG A 804 -37.77 -21.05 18.06
CA ARG A 804 -38.98 -20.48 17.45
C ARG A 804 -39.52 -21.31 16.28
N GLU A 805 -38.88 -22.44 15.94
CA GLU A 805 -39.23 -23.32 14.82
C GLU A 805 -39.31 -22.59 13.45
N ILE A 806 -38.48 -21.57 13.24
CA ILE A 806 -38.47 -20.77 12.00
C ILE A 806 -37.63 -21.47 10.91
N GLU A 807 -38.23 -21.75 9.75
CA GLU A 807 -37.50 -22.27 8.59
C GLU A 807 -36.58 -21.20 7.97
N ALA A 808 -35.44 -21.62 7.39
CA ALA A 808 -34.51 -20.71 6.70
C ALA A 808 -35.17 -19.93 5.53
N ASN A 809 -36.26 -20.48 4.96
CA ASN A 809 -37.05 -19.81 3.91
C ASN A 809 -37.90 -18.64 4.44
N ASP A 810 -38.25 -18.65 5.72
CA ASP A 810 -39.11 -17.65 6.35
C ASP A 810 -38.31 -16.46 6.91
N ILE A 811 -36.97 -16.57 6.95
CA ILE A 811 -36.06 -15.46 7.29
C ILE A 811 -35.90 -14.54 6.07
N VAL A 812 -36.14 -13.25 6.28
CA VAL A 812 -35.99 -12.19 5.28
C VAL A 812 -35.12 -11.08 5.86
N PHE A 813 -33.94 -10.88 5.28
CA PHE A 813 -33.02 -9.81 5.62
C PHE A 813 -33.53 -8.49 4.99
N SER A 814 -34.03 -7.59 5.82
CA SER A 814 -34.69 -6.36 5.40
C SER A 814 -33.82 -5.12 5.64
N VAL A 815 -33.69 -4.26 4.62
CA VAL A 815 -32.96 -2.99 4.67
C VAL A 815 -33.85 -1.86 4.13
N HIS A 816 -34.09 -0.83 4.96
CA HIS A 816 -34.72 0.42 4.52
C HIS A 816 -33.65 1.43 4.17
N ILE A 817 -33.83 2.09 3.04
CA ILE A 817 -32.90 3.05 2.45
C ILE A 817 -33.68 4.36 2.24
N PRO A 818 -33.22 5.51 2.78
CA PRO A 818 -32.04 5.67 3.61
C PRO A 818 -32.31 5.24 5.07
N LEU A 819 -31.34 5.51 5.94
CA LEU A 819 -31.42 5.37 7.39
C LEU A 819 -32.61 6.16 8.00
N PRO A 820 -33.04 5.83 9.24
CA PRO A 820 -34.13 6.53 9.90
C PRO A 820 -33.97 8.06 9.91
N SER A 821 -35.09 8.77 9.73
CA SER A 821 -35.17 10.24 9.71
C SER A 821 -34.41 10.95 8.57
N MET A 822 -34.00 10.22 7.52
CA MET A 822 -33.46 10.78 6.27
C MET A 822 -34.40 10.49 5.08
N GLU A 823 -34.21 11.17 3.95
CA GLU A 823 -34.85 10.84 2.66
C GLU A 823 -33.80 10.87 1.53
N MET A 824 -33.96 10.00 0.52
CA MET A 824 -33.18 10.06 -0.72
C MET A 824 -33.67 11.21 -1.61
N SER A 825 -32.84 11.64 -2.55
CA SER A 825 -33.22 12.69 -3.50
C SER A 825 -32.58 12.48 -4.89
N PRO A 826 -33.23 12.95 -5.97
CA PRO A 826 -32.67 12.89 -7.33
C PRO A 826 -31.31 13.55 -7.51
N TRP A 827 -30.89 14.44 -6.61
CA TRP A 827 -29.53 15.00 -6.60
C TRP A 827 -28.43 13.96 -6.38
N PHE A 828 -28.76 12.77 -5.89
CA PHE A 828 -27.79 11.67 -5.71
C PHE A 828 -27.49 10.90 -7.00
N GLN A 829 -28.31 11.07 -8.05
CA GLN A 829 -28.16 10.57 -9.43
C GLN A 829 -28.08 9.05 -9.62
N PHE A 830 -27.27 8.33 -8.84
CA PHE A 830 -27.20 6.88 -8.84
C PHE A 830 -27.08 6.33 -7.42
N MET A 831 -27.43 5.06 -7.24
CA MET A 831 -27.24 4.31 -6.01
C MET A 831 -26.65 2.94 -6.33
N LEU A 832 -25.38 2.75 -6.00
CA LEU A 832 -24.66 1.48 -6.11
C LEU A 832 -24.63 0.80 -4.74
N PHE A 833 -24.85 -0.50 -4.71
CA PHE A 833 -24.81 -1.31 -3.51
C PHE A 833 -23.84 -2.49 -3.66
N ILE A 834 -23.05 -2.68 -2.62
CA ILE A 834 -22.17 -3.84 -2.44
C ILE A 834 -22.55 -4.56 -1.14
N LEU A 835 -22.44 -5.88 -1.13
CA LEU A 835 -22.97 -6.74 -0.08
C LEU A 835 -21.83 -7.56 0.57
N GLN A 836 -21.81 -7.57 1.89
CA GLN A 836 -20.87 -8.33 2.72
C GLN A 836 -21.68 -9.35 3.55
N LEU A 837 -21.25 -10.61 3.57
CA LEU A 837 -21.87 -11.64 4.41
C LEU A 837 -20.96 -11.96 5.59
N ASP A 838 -21.50 -11.90 6.80
CA ASP A 838 -20.84 -12.38 8.01
C ASP A 838 -21.12 -13.90 8.11
N ILE A 839 -20.24 -14.73 7.55
CA ILE A 839 -20.43 -16.20 7.51
C ILE A 839 -19.56 -16.87 8.58
N ALA A 840 -20.17 -17.51 9.57
CA ALA A 840 -19.46 -18.25 10.62
C ALA A 840 -18.97 -19.62 10.12
N PHE A 841 -17.80 -20.03 10.61
CA PHE A 841 -17.23 -21.36 10.41
C PHE A 841 -17.79 -22.36 11.41
N LYS A 842 -18.23 -23.52 10.91
CA LYS A 842 -18.41 -24.75 11.68
C LYS A 842 -17.86 -25.93 10.87
N LEU A 843 -17.20 -26.88 11.54
CA LEU A 843 -16.64 -28.11 10.98
C LEU A 843 -17.68 -28.89 10.17
N ASN A 844 -18.92 -28.94 10.68
CA ASN A 844 -20.04 -29.68 10.08
C ASN A 844 -20.75 -28.94 8.93
N ASN A 845 -20.60 -27.62 8.80
CA ASN A 845 -21.25 -26.81 7.76
C ASN A 845 -20.26 -25.78 7.16
N GLN A 846 -19.24 -26.29 6.49
CA GLN A 846 -18.24 -25.47 5.82
C GLN A 846 -18.75 -24.96 4.46
N ILE A 847 -18.26 -23.79 4.04
CA ILE A 847 -18.40 -23.31 2.66
C ILE A 847 -17.72 -24.32 1.72
N ARG A 848 -18.45 -24.75 0.67
CA ARG A 848 -17.96 -25.66 -0.37
C ARG A 848 -17.10 -24.94 -1.40
N GLU A 849 -16.22 -25.67 -2.06
CA GLU A 849 -15.53 -25.18 -3.27
C GLU A 849 -16.56 -24.74 -4.32
N ASN A 850 -16.38 -23.52 -4.85
CA ASN A 850 -17.32 -22.87 -5.77
C ASN A 850 -18.76 -22.75 -5.23
N ALA A 851 -18.93 -22.54 -3.91
CA ALA A 851 -20.23 -22.23 -3.32
C ALA A 851 -20.88 -20.99 -3.98
N GLU A 852 -22.18 -21.07 -4.22
CA GLU A 852 -22.99 -19.99 -4.79
C GLU A 852 -24.13 -19.66 -3.82
N VAL A 853 -24.20 -18.40 -3.38
CA VAL A 853 -25.35 -17.87 -2.66
C VAL A 853 -26.38 -17.36 -3.68
N SER A 854 -27.59 -17.86 -3.57
CA SER A 854 -28.73 -17.56 -4.43
C SER A 854 -29.75 -16.77 -3.62
N MET A 855 -29.72 -15.45 -3.75
CA MET A 855 -30.61 -14.53 -3.04
C MET A 855 -31.92 -14.36 -3.81
N ASP A 856 -33.05 -14.49 -3.15
CA ASP A 856 -34.37 -14.11 -3.65
C ASP A 856 -34.62 -12.65 -3.23
N VAL A 857 -34.45 -11.70 -4.16
CA VAL A 857 -34.34 -10.28 -3.86
C VAL A 857 -35.55 -9.52 -4.37
N SER A 858 -36.14 -8.71 -3.50
CA SER A 858 -37.27 -7.83 -3.82
C SER A 858 -36.94 -6.40 -3.43
N LEU A 859 -36.93 -5.48 -4.40
CA LEU A 859 -36.77 -4.04 -4.20
C LEU A 859 -38.10 -3.32 -4.44
N ALA A 860 -38.47 -2.44 -3.51
CA ALA A 860 -39.59 -1.52 -3.65
C ALA A 860 -39.21 -0.06 -3.38
N TYR A 861 -40.09 0.85 -3.79
CA TYR A 861 -40.01 2.28 -3.56
C TYR A 861 -41.32 2.87 -3.00
N ARG A 862 -41.23 4.08 -2.44
CA ARG A 862 -42.34 4.99 -2.12
C ARG A 862 -41.81 6.40 -1.87
N ASP A 863 -42.69 7.40 -1.96
CA ASP A 863 -42.37 8.81 -1.70
C ASP A 863 -43.03 9.39 -0.44
N ASP A 864 -44.03 8.69 0.13
CA ASP A 864 -44.67 9.02 1.41
C ASP A 864 -44.40 7.89 2.41
N MET A 865 -43.98 8.25 3.62
CA MET A 865 -43.71 7.35 4.75
C MET A 865 -44.93 6.52 5.20
N PHE A 866 -46.15 6.90 4.79
CA PHE A 866 -47.39 6.18 5.09
C PHE A 866 -48.04 5.51 3.85
N ALA A 867 -47.44 5.63 2.66
CA ALA A 867 -47.93 4.96 1.46
C ALA A 867 -47.56 3.47 1.41
N GLU A 868 -48.33 2.70 0.61
CA GLU A 868 -47.99 1.33 0.22
C GLU A 868 -46.72 1.31 -0.65
N TRP A 869 -45.87 0.31 -0.42
CA TRP A 869 -44.67 0.06 -1.22
C TRP A 869 -45.02 -0.43 -2.63
N THR A 870 -44.36 0.13 -3.65
CA THR A 870 -44.48 -0.31 -5.05
C THR A 870 -43.20 -1.03 -5.47
N GLU A 871 -43.33 -2.21 -6.09
CA GLU A 871 -42.20 -3.03 -6.53
C GLU A 871 -41.45 -2.37 -7.70
N MET A 872 -40.11 -2.41 -7.67
CA MET A 872 -39.24 -2.02 -8.78
C MET A 872 -38.75 -3.24 -9.56
N ALA A 873 -38.24 -4.22 -8.82
CA ALA A 873 -37.64 -5.44 -9.34
C ALA A 873 -37.73 -6.54 -8.28
N HIS A 874 -38.14 -7.73 -8.72
CA HIS A 874 -38.11 -8.96 -7.94
C HIS A 874 -37.39 -10.01 -8.80
N GLU A 875 -36.20 -10.42 -8.37
CA GLU A 875 -35.33 -11.31 -9.15
C GLU A 875 -34.49 -12.22 -8.24
N ARG A 876 -34.11 -13.38 -8.76
CA ARG A 876 -33.19 -14.28 -8.06
C ARG A 876 -31.75 -13.97 -8.48
N VAL A 877 -30.96 -13.50 -7.52
CA VAL A 877 -29.61 -12.98 -7.68
C VAL A 877 -28.59 -14.02 -7.20
N PRO A 878 -27.98 -14.81 -8.11
CA PRO A 878 -26.86 -15.67 -7.77
C PRO A 878 -25.57 -14.85 -7.59
N ARG A 879 -24.70 -15.26 -6.67
CA ARG A 879 -23.32 -14.77 -6.51
C ARG A 879 -22.41 -15.89 -6.02
N LYS A 880 -21.20 -15.96 -6.54
CA LYS A 880 -20.17 -16.92 -6.08
C LYS A 880 -19.53 -16.42 -4.79
N LEU A 881 -19.47 -17.27 -3.77
CA LEU A 881 -18.80 -16.99 -2.51
C LEU A 881 -17.32 -17.33 -2.63
N LYS A 882 -16.49 -16.29 -2.78
CA LYS A 882 -15.04 -16.39 -2.61
C LYS A 882 -14.73 -16.04 -1.16
N CYS A 883 -14.60 -17.07 -0.33
CA CYS A 883 -14.40 -16.93 1.10
C CYS A 883 -13.24 -17.82 1.56
N THR A 884 -12.27 -17.23 2.25
CA THR A 884 -11.14 -17.91 2.89
C THR A 884 -11.40 -18.05 4.38
N PHE A 885 -10.83 -19.09 4.98
CA PHE A 885 -10.75 -19.25 6.43
C PHE A 885 -9.27 -19.35 6.77
N THR A 886 -8.71 -18.23 7.23
CA THR A 886 -7.28 -18.05 7.57
C THR A 886 -6.92 -18.75 8.88
N SER A 887 -7.89 -18.88 9.78
CA SER A 887 -7.76 -19.63 11.04
C SER A 887 -7.66 -21.15 10.83
N PRO A 888 -6.97 -21.89 11.72
CA PRO A 888 -7.00 -23.35 11.70
C PRO A 888 -8.41 -23.90 11.83
N LYS A 889 -8.74 -24.94 11.06
CA LYS A 889 -10.04 -25.63 11.13
C LYS A 889 -10.14 -26.57 12.34
N THR A 890 -9.93 -26.06 13.55
CA THR A 890 -10.12 -26.79 14.82
C THR A 890 -11.45 -26.44 15.48
N LEU A 891 -11.89 -27.25 16.44
CA LEU A 891 -13.13 -27.04 17.19
C LEU A 891 -13.12 -25.71 17.97
N GLU A 892 -11.93 -25.27 18.40
CA GLU A 892 -11.69 -24.00 19.13
C GLU A 892 -11.93 -22.75 18.27
N HIS A 893 -12.01 -22.91 16.94
CA HIS A 893 -12.20 -21.84 15.97
C HIS A 893 -13.61 -21.84 15.34
N GLU A 894 -14.52 -22.73 15.78
CA GLU A 894 -15.94 -22.64 15.41
C GLU A 894 -16.53 -21.30 15.90
N GLY A 895 -17.46 -20.76 15.10
CA GLY A 895 -18.08 -19.44 15.35
C GLY A 895 -17.29 -18.24 14.82
N ARG A 896 -15.98 -18.36 14.52
CA ARG A 896 -15.23 -17.29 13.84
C ARG A 896 -15.75 -17.10 12.42
N TYR A 897 -15.69 -15.87 11.90
CA TYR A 897 -16.12 -15.55 10.55
C TYR A 897 -15.10 -15.96 9.47
N TYR A 898 -15.60 -16.29 8.29
CA TYR A 898 -14.83 -16.37 7.05
C TYR A 898 -14.51 -14.95 6.56
N GLU A 899 -13.33 -14.78 5.95
CA GLU A 899 -12.97 -13.60 5.18
C GLU A 899 -13.53 -13.77 3.76
N CYS A 900 -14.54 -12.99 3.38
CA CYS A 900 -15.23 -13.09 2.09
C CYS A 900 -15.00 -11.86 1.22
N ASP A 901 -14.76 -12.06 -0.09
CA ASP A 901 -14.80 -11.00 -1.10
C ASP A 901 -16.14 -10.25 -1.03
N VAL A 902 -16.08 -8.91 -1.13
CA VAL A 902 -17.29 -8.08 -1.19
C VAL A 902 -18.03 -8.30 -2.51
N LEU A 903 -19.32 -8.62 -2.44
CA LEU A 903 -20.12 -8.98 -3.61
C LEU A 903 -20.75 -7.72 -4.26
N PRO A 904 -20.60 -7.50 -5.58
CA PRO A 904 -21.33 -6.44 -6.28
C PRO A 904 -22.82 -6.80 -6.33
N PHE A 905 -23.68 -5.99 -5.72
CA PHE A 905 -25.08 -6.38 -5.49
C PHE A 905 -26.05 -5.74 -6.48
N MET A 906 -26.02 -4.40 -6.61
CA MET A 906 -26.98 -3.65 -7.43
C MET A 906 -26.41 -2.29 -7.87
N GLU A 907 -26.71 -1.81 -9.08
CA GLU A 907 -26.54 -0.40 -9.46
C GLU A 907 -27.84 0.15 -10.04
N ILE A 908 -28.39 1.21 -9.42
CA ILE A 908 -29.55 1.95 -9.90
C ILE A 908 -29.06 3.26 -10.51
N GLY A 909 -29.27 3.46 -11.81
CA GLY A 909 -28.82 4.65 -12.57
C GLY A 909 -29.67 5.91 -12.42
N SER A 910 -30.61 5.92 -11.48
CA SER A 910 -31.48 7.06 -11.14
C SER A 910 -31.95 6.94 -9.68
N VAL A 911 -32.17 8.09 -9.01
CA VAL A 911 -32.64 8.17 -7.62
C VAL A 911 -33.95 8.95 -7.57
N ALA A 912 -34.97 8.45 -8.28
CA ALA A 912 -36.23 9.15 -8.45
C ALA A 912 -37.09 9.25 -7.18
N HIS A 913 -36.91 8.34 -6.21
CA HIS A 913 -37.79 8.19 -5.06
C HIS A 913 -37.11 8.48 -3.72
N LYS A 914 -37.90 8.88 -2.73
CA LYS A 914 -37.41 9.24 -1.38
C LYS A 914 -37.04 8.05 -0.51
N TYR A 915 -37.74 6.94 -0.65
CA TYR A 915 -37.58 5.76 0.20
C TYR A 915 -37.58 4.49 -0.65
N TYR A 916 -36.65 3.60 -0.34
CA TYR A 916 -36.50 2.29 -0.93
C TYR A 916 -36.48 1.21 0.17
N LEU A 917 -37.04 0.04 -0.13
CA LEU A 917 -37.04 -1.12 0.76
C LEU A 917 -36.51 -2.32 0.00
N LEU A 918 -35.43 -2.89 0.53
CA LEU A 918 -34.75 -4.05 -0.01
C LEU A 918 -34.98 -5.23 0.93
N ASN A 919 -35.65 -6.26 0.43
CA ASN A 919 -35.89 -7.51 1.15
C ASN A 919 -35.15 -8.65 0.44
N ILE A 920 -34.23 -9.31 1.16
CA ILE A 920 -33.40 -10.41 0.68
C ILE A 920 -33.79 -11.69 1.43
N ARG A 921 -34.25 -12.71 0.72
CA ARG A 921 -34.53 -14.05 1.24
C ARG A 921 -33.45 -15.03 0.74
N LEU A 922 -33.12 -16.05 1.53
CA LEU A 922 -32.16 -17.09 1.15
C LEU A 922 -32.85 -18.46 1.02
N PRO A 923 -33.57 -18.73 -0.09
CA PRO A 923 -34.36 -19.96 -0.23
C PRO A 923 -33.45 -21.20 -0.30
N VAL A 924 -33.64 -22.16 0.60
CA VAL A 924 -32.84 -23.39 0.65
C VAL A 924 -33.57 -24.51 -0.09
N ASN A 925 -32.86 -25.22 -0.98
CA ASN A 925 -33.44 -26.37 -1.68
C ASN A 925 -32.40 -27.46 -1.99
N GLU A 926 -32.38 -28.50 -1.15
CA GLU A 926 -31.44 -29.62 -1.28
C GLU A 926 -31.51 -30.34 -2.63
N LYS A 927 -32.72 -30.61 -3.11
CA LYS A 927 -32.96 -31.33 -4.38
C LYS A 927 -32.40 -30.59 -5.60
N LYS A 928 -32.33 -29.25 -5.53
CA LYS A 928 -31.74 -28.39 -6.57
C LYS A 928 -30.36 -27.82 -6.18
N LYS A 929 -29.79 -28.23 -5.03
CA LYS A 929 -28.55 -27.72 -4.42
C LYS A 929 -28.51 -26.18 -4.24
N ILE A 930 -29.66 -25.53 -4.08
CA ILE A 930 -29.74 -24.07 -3.88
C ILE A 930 -29.44 -23.73 -2.42
N ASN A 931 -28.46 -22.85 -2.19
CA ASN A 931 -28.01 -22.43 -0.86
C ASN A 931 -27.55 -23.58 0.06
N VAL A 932 -26.95 -24.65 -0.51
CA VAL A 932 -26.49 -25.83 0.25
C VAL A 932 -24.97 -25.87 0.38
N GLY A 933 -24.46 -25.69 1.61
CA GLY A 933 -23.02 -25.62 1.88
C GLY A 933 -22.42 -24.25 1.55
N ILE A 934 -23.16 -23.19 1.88
CA ILE A 934 -22.74 -21.78 1.79
C ILE A 934 -22.20 -21.24 3.14
N GLY A 935 -21.90 -22.13 4.09
CA GLY A 935 -21.52 -21.79 5.47
C GLY A 935 -22.72 -21.47 6.36
N GLU A 936 -22.47 -20.95 7.57
CA GLU A 936 -23.50 -20.45 8.48
C GLU A 936 -23.53 -18.91 8.45
N ILE A 937 -24.35 -18.33 7.59
CA ILE A 937 -24.54 -16.87 7.52
C ILE A 937 -25.20 -16.41 8.83
N LYS A 938 -24.55 -15.50 9.57
CA LYS A 938 -25.11 -14.83 10.76
C LYS A 938 -25.80 -13.52 10.41
N ASP A 939 -25.17 -12.72 9.54
CA ASP A 939 -25.64 -11.39 9.15
C ASP A 939 -25.29 -11.03 7.70
N ILE A 940 -26.04 -10.07 7.16
CA ILE A 940 -25.80 -9.46 5.85
C ILE A 940 -25.70 -7.94 6.03
N ARG A 941 -24.59 -7.37 5.56
CA ARG A 941 -24.34 -5.92 5.53
C ARG A 941 -24.37 -5.45 4.08
N LEU A 942 -24.81 -4.22 3.88
CA LEU A 942 -25.02 -3.60 2.57
C LEU A 942 -24.43 -2.19 2.61
N VAL A 943 -23.40 -1.90 1.82
CA VAL A 943 -22.85 -0.54 1.71
C VAL A 943 -23.47 0.14 0.49
N GLY A 944 -24.23 1.20 0.74
CA GLY A 944 -24.82 2.06 -0.29
C GLY A 944 -23.92 3.24 -0.61
N ILE A 945 -23.51 3.34 -1.88
CA ILE A 945 -22.66 4.39 -2.41
C ILE A 945 -23.48 5.20 -3.41
N HIS A 946 -23.54 6.51 -3.23
CA HIS A 946 -24.27 7.42 -4.11
C HIS A 946 -23.48 8.70 -4.38
N GLN A 947 -23.86 9.47 -5.41
CA GLN A 947 -23.25 10.79 -5.63
C GLN A 947 -23.66 11.75 -4.50
N ASN A 948 -22.75 12.61 -4.06
CA ASN A 948 -23.10 13.62 -3.07
C ASN A 948 -23.91 14.73 -3.76
N GLY A 949 -25.15 14.95 -3.30
CA GLY A 949 -26.06 15.92 -3.92
C GLY A 949 -25.57 17.38 -3.92
N GLY A 950 -24.62 17.73 -3.05
CA GLY A 950 -23.92 19.02 -3.12
C GLY A 950 -22.90 19.08 -4.27
N PHE A 951 -22.15 18.00 -4.50
CA PHE A 951 -21.23 17.89 -5.63
C PHE A 951 -22.00 17.90 -6.96
N THR A 952 -23.11 17.16 -7.06
CA THR A 952 -23.98 17.13 -8.24
C THR A 952 -24.45 18.54 -8.65
N LYS A 953 -24.86 19.37 -7.69
CA LYS A 953 -25.27 20.77 -7.94
C LYS A 953 -24.14 21.61 -8.56
N VAL A 954 -22.93 21.50 -8.02
CA VAL A 954 -21.75 22.22 -8.54
C VAL A 954 -21.38 21.70 -9.94
N TRP A 955 -21.41 20.38 -10.14
CA TRP A 955 -21.15 19.73 -11.44
C TRP A 955 -22.13 20.19 -12.51
N PHE A 956 -23.44 20.22 -12.20
CA PHE A 956 -24.49 20.67 -13.11
C PHE A 956 -24.35 22.16 -13.46
N ALA A 957 -24.06 23.01 -12.47
CA ALA A 957 -23.80 24.42 -12.71
C ALA A 957 -22.58 24.64 -13.62
N MET A 958 -21.50 23.88 -13.42
CA MET A 958 -20.30 23.91 -14.26
C MET A 958 -20.59 23.45 -15.71
N LYS A 959 -21.38 22.38 -15.89
CA LYS A 959 -21.85 21.96 -17.22
C LYS A 959 -22.70 23.02 -17.93
N THR A 960 -23.67 23.61 -17.23
CA THR A 960 -24.51 24.70 -17.74
C THR A 960 -23.69 25.92 -18.15
N PHE A 961 -22.62 26.26 -17.42
CA PHE A 961 -21.73 27.38 -17.75
C PHE A 961 -20.82 27.10 -18.96
N LEU A 962 -20.26 25.90 -19.06
CA LEU A 962 -19.30 25.55 -20.12
C LEU A 962 -19.97 25.22 -21.46
N THR A 963 -21.20 24.71 -21.46
CA THR A 963 -21.98 24.40 -22.69
C THR A 963 -22.07 25.57 -23.68
N PRO A 964 -22.60 26.76 -23.32
CA PRO A 964 -22.71 27.87 -24.27
C PRO A 964 -21.34 28.37 -24.72
N SER A 965 -20.34 28.35 -23.84
CA SER A 965 -18.97 28.78 -24.14
C SER A 965 -18.32 27.93 -25.24
N ILE A 966 -18.41 26.60 -25.14
CA ILE A 966 -17.89 25.68 -26.17
C ILE A 966 -18.75 25.72 -27.44
N PHE A 967 -20.08 25.80 -27.32
CA PHE A 967 -20.97 25.85 -28.48
C PHE A 967 -20.75 27.12 -29.33
N ILE A 968 -20.61 28.29 -28.68
CA ILE A 968 -20.38 29.57 -29.38
C ILE A 968 -19.04 29.58 -30.12
N ILE A 969 -17.94 29.13 -29.48
CA ILE A 969 -16.63 29.08 -30.17
C ILE A 969 -16.65 28.05 -31.31
N MET A 970 -17.36 26.92 -31.17
CA MET A 970 -17.51 25.90 -32.22
C MET A 970 -18.27 26.43 -33.45
N VAL A 971 -19.41 27.11 -33.23
CA VAL A 971 -20.19 27.73 -34.32
C VAL A 971 -19.38 28.84 -34.99
N TRP A 972 -18.66 29.65 -34.22
CA TRP A 972 -17.76 30.69 -34.74
C TRP A 972 -16.60 30.11 -35.56
N TYR A 973 -15.97 29.03 -35.07
CA TYR A 973 -14.86 28.33 -35.73
C TYR A 973 -15.29 27.76 -37.09
N TRP A 974 -16.41 27.03 -37.13
CA TRP A 974 -16.92 26.47 -38.37
C TRP A 974 -17.37 27.56 -39.36
N ARG A 975 -17.99 28.65 -38.87
CA ARG A 975 -18.35 29.82 -39.68
C ARG A 975 -17.13 30.54 -40.26
N ARG A 976 -16.00 30.60 -39.54
CA ARG A 976 -14.73 31.12 -40.06
C ARG A 976 -14.18 30.24 -41.18
N ILE A 977 -14.27 28.93 -41.03
CA ILE A 977 -13.80 27.94 -42.01
C ILE A 977 -14.60 28.01 -43.31
N THR A 978 -15.93 28.05 -43.25
CA THR A 978 -16.80 28.07 -44.44
C THR A 978 -16.81 29.41 -45.20
N MET A 979 -16.17 30.46 -44.65
CA MET A 979 -15.91 31.72 -45.35
C MET A 979 -14.67 31.70 -46.26
N MET A 980 -13.83 30.66 -46.19
CA MET A 980 -12.67 30.51 -47.07
C MET A 980 -13.06 29.99 -48.46
N SER A 981 -12.31 30.38 -49.50
CA SER A 981 -12.48 29.83 -50.85
C SER A 981 -11.88 28.41 -51.03
N ARG A 982 -11.26 27.84 -49.99
CA ARG A 982 -10.72 26.47 -49.98
C ARG A 982 -11.66 25.52 -49.23
N PRO A 983 -11.76 24.24 -49.61
CA PRO A 983 -12.44 23.25 -48.78
C PRO A 983 -11.66 23.06 -47.45
N PRO A 984 -12.33 22.68 -46.34
CA PRO A 984 -11.65 22.51 -45.06
C PRO A 984 -10.67 21.34 -45.09
N VAL A 985 -9.48 21.51 -44.52
CA VAL A 985 -8.45 20.45 -44.45
C VAL A 985 -8.82 19.39 -43.41
N LEU A 986 -8.09 18.27 -43.38
CA LEU A 986 -8.36 17.17 -42.45
C LEU A 986 -8.30 17.65 -40.99
N LEU A 987 -7.24 18.36 -40.61
CA LEU A 987 -7.06 18.83 -39.23
C LEU A 987 -8.20 19.76 -38.76
N GLU A 988 -8.69 20.65 -39.62
CA GLU A 988 -9.82 21.56 -39.31
C GLU A 988 -11.11 20.77 -39.00
N LYS A 989 -11.37 19.71 -39.77
CA LYS A 989 -12.52 18.82 -39.56
C LYS A 989 -12.41 18.01 -38.25
N VAL A 990 -11.20 17.56 -37.89
CA VAL A 990 -10.97 16.79 -36.66
C VAL A 990 -11.07 17.69 -35.41
N ILE A 991 -10.57 18.93 -35.47
CA ILE A 991 -10.78 19.92 -34.39
C ILE A 991 -12.26 20.24 -34.23
N PHE A 992 -13.00 20.41 -35.33
CA PHE A 992 -14.45 20.63 -35.28
C PHE A 992 -15.20 19.42 -34.66
N ALA A 993 -14.84 18.20 -35.04
CA ALA A 993 -15.42 16.98 -34.47
C ALA A 993 -15.10 16.82 -32.96
N LEU A 994 -13.89 17.16 -32.52
CA LEU A 994 -13.53 17.21 -31.10
C LEU A 994 -14.35 18.25 -30.34
N GLY A 995 -14.62 19.41 -30.95
CA GLY A 995 -15.54 20.43 -30.43
C GLY A 995 -16.98 19.94 -30.29
N ILE A 996 -17.48 19.13 -31.24
CA ILE A 996 -18.78 18.47 -31.16
C ILE A 996 -18.82 17.48 -29.99
N SER A 997 -17.82 16.61 -29.84
CA SER A 997 -17.75 15.65 -28.73
C SER A 997 -17.68 16.34 -27.36
N MET A 998 -16.91 17.42 -27.23
CA MET A 998 -16.84 18.19 -25.98
C MET A 998 -18.17 18.89 -25.68
N THR A 999 -18.82 19.47 -26.70
CA THR A 999 -20.18 20.02 -26.57
C THR A 999 -21.16 18.95 -26.10
N PHE A 1000 -21.08 17.74 -26.65
CA PHE A 1000 -21.99 16.63 -26.32
C PHE A 1000 -21.85 16.16 -24.87
N ILE A 1001 -20.63 16.09 -24.31
CA ILE A 1001 -20.41 15.89 -22.87
C ILE A 1001 -21.02 17.03 -22.06
N ASN A 1002 -20.80 18.27 -22.49
CA ASN A 1002 -21.18 19.46 -21.73
C ASN A 1002 -22.69 19.65 -21.60
N ILE A 1003 -23.47 19.36 -22.64
CA ILE A 1003 -24.94 19.51 -22.62
C ILE A 1003 -25.47 18.83 -21.35
N PRO A 1004 -26.09 19.58 -20.42
CA PRO A 1004 -26.41 19.08 -19.09
C PRO A 1004 -27.77 18.37 -19.11
N VAL A 1005 -27.86 17.29 -19.88
CA VAL A 1005 -29.04 16.41 -19.98
C VAL A 1005 -29.43 15.87 -18.59
N GLU A 1006 -28.45 15.78 -17.69
CA GLU A 1006 -28.60 15.40 -16.30
C GLU A 1006 -29.55 16.32 -15.49
N TRP A 1007 -29.87 17.55 -15.93
CA TRP A 1007 -30.94 18.33 -15.27
C TRP A 1007 -32.31 17.64 -15.36
N PHE A 1008 -32.56 16.83 -16.38
CA PHE A 1008 -33.84 16.15 -16.55
C PHE A 1008 -34.04 15.00 -15.56
N SER A 1009 -32.98 14.34 -15.07
CA SER A 1009 -33.10 13.25 -14.08
C SER A 1009 -33.53 13.74 -12.69
N ILE A 1010 -33.62 15.06 -12.47
CA ILE A 1010 -34.22 15.64 -11.26
C ILE A 1010 -35.76 15.56 -11.30
N GLY A 1011 -36.36 15.60 -12.50
CA GLY A 1011 -37.81 15.58 -12.72
C GLY A 1011 -38.36 14.32 -13.37
N PHE A 1012 -37.50 13.45 -13.91
CA PHE A 1012 -37.87 12.22 -14.61
C PHE A 1012 -36.97 11.04 -14.22
N ASP A 1013 -37.57 9.87 -14.00
CA ASP A 1013 -36.83 8.65 -13.67
C ASP A 1013 -36.18 8.02 -14.92
N TRP A 1014 -34.92 8.39 -15.20
CA TRP A 1014 -34.17 7.94 -16.37
C TRP A 1014 -32.93 7.12 -15.97
N THR A 1015 -33.14 5.83 -15.64
CA THR A 1015 -32.09 4.85 -15.28
C THR A 1015 -30.92 4.76 -16.27
N TRP A 1016 -31.15 5.11 -17.54
CA TRP A 1016 -30.17 5.07 -18.62
C TRP A 1016 -29.14 6.22 -18.59
N MET A 1017 -29.26 7.18 -17.66
CA MET A 1017 -28.42 8.38 -17.60
C MET A 1017 -26.92 8.06 -17.43
N LEU A 1018 -26.58 7.02 -16.66
CA LEU A 1018 -25.19 6.58 -16.44
C LEU A 1018 -24.54 6.11 -17.75
N LEU A 1019 -25.16 5.13 -18.42
CA LEU A 1019 -24.70 4.61 -19.72
C LEU A 1019 -24.55 5.73 -20.77
N PHE A 1020 -25.46 6.70 -20.78
CA PHE A 1020 -25.35 7.88 -21.65
C PHE A 1020 -24.25 8.87 -21.22
N GLY A 1021 -23.91 8.93 -19.92
CA GLY A 1021 -22.72 9.62 -19.41
C GLY A 1021 -21.42 8.95 -19.84
N ASP A 1022 -21.36 7.62 -19.81
CA ASP A 1022 -20.19 6.82 -20.18
C ASP A 1022 -19.94 6.90 -21.70
N ILE A 1023 -20.96 6.66 -22.52
CA ILE A 1023 -20.90 6.76 -24.00
C ILE A 1023 -20.42 8.15 -24.45
N ARG A 1024 -20.92 9.23 -23.83
CA ARG A 1024 -20.47 10.61 -24.12
C ARG A 1024 -18.96 10.78 -23.86
N GLN A 1025 -18.45 10.22 -22.75
CA GLN A 1025 -17.03 10.29 -22.40
C GLN A 1025 -16.17 9.42 -23.32
N GLY A 1026 -16.57 8.17 -23.59
CA GLY A 1026 -15.87 7.27 -24.50
C GLY A 1026 -15.70 7.84 -25.92
N ILE A 1027 -16.76 8.47 -26.45
CA ILE A 1027 -16.71 9.17 -27.76
C ILE A 1027 -15.68 10.31 -27.74
N PHE A 1028 -15.64 11.13 -26.68
CA PHE A 1028 -14.65 12.20 -26.57
C PHE A 1028 -13.22 11.67 -26.46
N TYR A 1029 -12.97 10.64 -25.64
CA TYR A 1029 -11.64 10.06 -25.53
C TYR A 1029 -11.17 9.47 -26.87
N ALA A 1030 -12.02 8.71 -27.57
CA ALA A 1030 -11.72 8.20 -28.91
C ALA A 1030 -11.40 9.34 -29.91
N MET A 1031 -12.14 10.44 -29.87
CA MET A 1031 -11.90 11.63 -30.71
C MET A 1031 -10.63 12.40 -30.31
N LEU A 1032 -10.29 12.47 -29.02
CA LEU A 1032 -9.08 13.14 -28.51
C LEU A 1032 -7.81 12.36 -28.91
N LEU A 1033 -7.82 11.03 -28.74
CA LEU A 1033 -6.73 10.15 -29.19
C LEU A 1033 -6.56 10.22 -30.72
N SER A 1034 -7.68 10.24 -31.45
CA SER A 1034 -7.69 10.40 -32.92
C SER A 1034 -7.14 11.77 -33.33
N PHE A 1035 -7.49 12.83 -32.62
CA PHE A 1035 -6.95 14.17 -32.84
C PHE A 1035 -5.43 14.21 -32.66
N TRP A 1036 -4.87 13.65 -31.58
CA TRP A 1036 -3.43 13.69 -31.35
C TRP A 1036 -2.62 12.96 -32.43
N ILE A 1037 -3.06 11.77 -32.86
CA ILE A 1037 -2.30 10.99 -33.84
C ILE A 1037 -2.40 11.55 -35.27
N ILE A 1038 -3.56 12.13 -35.63
CA ILE A 1038 -3.71 12.89 -36.88
C ILE A 1038 -2.93 14.20 -36.82
N PHE A 1039 -2.98 14.95 -35.71
CA PHE A 1039 -2.20 16.18 -35.53
C PHE A 1039 -0.71 15.96 -35.72
N CYS A 1040 -0.16 14.88 -35.14
CA CYS A 1040 1.25 14.52 -35.36
C CYS A 1040 1.54 14.17 -36.82
N GLY A 1041 0.63 13.47 -37.50
CA GLY A 1041 0.80 13.11 -38.91
C GLY A 1041 0.77 14.30 -39.86
N GLU A 1042 -0.20 15.21 -39.71
CA GLU A 1042 -0.37 16.38 -40.58
C GLU A 1042 0.77 17.43 -40.43
N HIS A 1043 1.59 17.33 -39.37
CA HIS A 1043 2.76 18.20 -39.16
C HIS A 1043 4.09 17.58 -39.63
N MET A 1044 4.08 16.39 -40.25
CA MET A 1044 5.26 15.86 -40.94
C MET A 1044 5.46 16.57 -42.27
N MET A 1045 6.66 17.10 -42.52
CA MET A 1045 7.00 17.78 -43.77
C MET A 1045 7.60 16.76 -44.77
N ASP A 1046 6.84 15.70 -45.07
CA ASP A 1046 7.13 14.71 -46.12
C ASP A 1046 6.41 15.03 -47.44
N GLN A 1047 6.62 14.23 -48.50
CA GLN A 1047 6.04 14.48 -49.83
C GLN A 1047 4.64 13.87 -50.02
N HIS A 1048 4.11 13.13 -49.06
CA HIS A 1048 2.78 12.54 -49.14
C HIS A 1048 1.74 13.50 -48.54
N GLU A 1049 0.81 14.02 -49.35
CA GLU A 1049 -0.34 14.73 -48.79
C GLU A 1049 -1.27 13.77 -48.05
N ARG A 1050 -1.38 13.94 -46.73
CA ARG A 1050 -2.15 13.06 -45.83
C ARG A 1050 -3.58 13.54 -45.56
N ASN A 1051 -4.08 14.47 -46.38
CA ASN A 1051 -5.39 15.16 -46.33
C ASN A 1051 -6.67 14.27 -46.26
N HIS A 1052 -6.55 12.94 -46.18
CA HIS A 1052 -7.65 11.98 -46.13
C HIS A 1052 -7.51 10.99 -44.96
N ILE A 1053 -8.59 10.75 -44.21
CA ILE A 1053 -8.66 9.79 -43.09
C ILE A 1053 -8.20 8.38 -43.50
N ALA A 1054 -8.42 7.99 -44.77
CA ALA A 1054 -7.96 6.72 -45.32
C ALA A 1054 -6.43 6.54 -45.28
N GLY A 1055 -5.63 7.60 -45.19
CA GLY A 1055 -4.18 7.52 -44.96
C GLY A 1055 -3.78 7.10 -43.53
N TYR A 1056 -4.69 7.24 -42.57
CA TYR A 1056 -4.47 7.01 -41.14
C TYR A 1056 -5.08 5.69 -40.62
N TRP A 1057 -5.60 4.82 -41.49
CA TRP A 1057 -6.38 3.65 -41.08
C TRP A 1057 -5.64 2.71 -40.11
N LYS A 1058 -4.31 2.59 -40.24
CA LYS A 1058 -3.47 1.79 -39.34
C LYS A 1058 -3.33 2.41 -37.95
N GLN A 1059 -3.34 3.74 -37.88
CA GLN A 1059 -3.18 4.54 -36.66
C GLN A 1059 -4.49 4.71 -35.89
N VAL A 1060 -5.61 4.91 -36.59
CA VAL A 1060 -6.95 5.05 -35.96
C VAL A 1060 -7.67 3.72 -35.75
N GLY A 1061 -7.28 2.67 -36.47
CA GLY A 1061 -7.84 1.31 -36.33
C GLY A 1061 -7.84 0.79 -34.88
N PRO A 1062 -6.72 0.85 -34.13
CA PRO A 1062 -6.69 0.46 -32.72
C PRO A 1062 -7.65 1.30 -31.86
N ILE A 1063 -7.77 2.61 -32.10
CA ILE A 1063 -8.68 3.49 -31.36
C ILE A 1063 -10.14 3.04 -31.60
N ALA A 1064 -10.51 2.80 -32.86
CA ALA A 1064 -11.84 2.35 -33.22
C ALA A 1064 -12.17 0.98 -32.60
N VAL A 1065 -11.29 -0.01 -32.73
CA VAL A 1065 -11.47 -1.35 -32.15
C VAL A 1065 -11.56 -1.29 -30.62
N GLY A 1066 -10.64 -0.60 -29.96
CA GLY A 1066 -10.65 -0.46 -28.50
C GLY A 1066 -11.91 0.24 -27.98
N SER A 1067 -12.33 1.34 -28.62
CA SER A 1067 -13.58 2.03 -28.27
C SER A 1067 -14.82 1.17 -28.50
N PHE A 1068 -14.83 0.32 -29.53
CA PHE A 1068 -15.94 -0.60 -29.81
C PHE A 1068 -15.99 -1.78 -28.82
N CYS A 1069 -14.84 -2.33 -28.41
CA CYS A 1069 -14.77 -3.34 -27.35
C CYS A 1069 -15.26 -2.80 -26.00
N LEU A 1070 -14.87 -1.57 -25.62
CA LEU A 1070 -15.37 -0.92 -24.41
C LEU A 1070 -16.88 -0.61 -24.52
N PHE A 1071 -17.36 -0.12 -25.66
CA PHE A 1071 -18.80 0.09 -25.88
C PHE A 1071 -19.61 -1.21 -25.77
N ILE A 1072 -19.11 -2.34 -26.27
CA ILE A 1072 -19.78 -3.64 -26.07
C ILE A 1072 -19.77 -4.03 -24.59
N PHE A 1073 -18.65 -3.86 -23.89
CA PHE A 1073 -18.57 -4.13 -22.45
C PHE A 1073 -19.58 -3.29 -21.65
N ASP A 1074 -19.63 -1.97 -21.87
CA ASP A 1074 -20.58 -1.06 -21.21
C ASP A 1074 -22.04 -1.41 -21.52
N MET A 1075 -22.34 -1.80 -22.78
CA MET A 1075 -23.66 -2.27 -23.20
C MET A 1075 -24.03 -3.64 -22.62
N CYS A 1076 -23.05 -4.50 -22.31
CA CYS A 1076 -23.28 -5.82 -21.71
C CYS A 1076 -23.38 -5.78 -20.18
N GLU A 1077 -22.67 -4.87 -19.50
CA GLU A 1077 -22.80 -4.68 -18.05
C GLU A 1077 -23.92 -3.67 -17.75
N ARG A 1078 -23.66 -2.37 -17.92
CA ARG A 1078 -24.60 -1.29 -17.60
C ARG A 1078 -25.85 -1.32 -18.49
N GLY A 1079 -25.70 -1.65 -19.77
CA GLY A 1079 -26.84 -1.79 -20.68
C GLY A 1079 -27.85 -2.88 -20.30
N VAL A 1080 -27.43 -3.90 -19.54
CA VAL A 1080 -28.32 -4.94 -19.00
C VAL A 1080 -28.85 -4.55 -17.61
N GLN A 1081 -28.08 -3.79 -16.82
CA GLN A 1081 -28.54 -3.25 -15.53
C GLN A 1081 -29.77 -2.32 -15.64
N LEU A 1082 -30.01 -1.72 -16.82
CA LEU A 1082 -31.24 -0.97 -17.13
C LEU A 1082 -32.53 -1.81 -16.99
N THR A 1083 -32.48 -3.14 -17.18
CA THR A 1083 -33.65 -4.02 -17.07
C THR A 1083 -33.61 -4.94 -15.86
N ASN A 1084 -32.43 -5.31 -15.38
CA ASN A 1084 -32.24 -6.03 -14.11
C ASN A 1084 -31.13 -5.34 -13.31
N PRO A 1085 -31.45 -4.49 -12.32
CA PRO A 1085 -30.44 -3.69 -11.61
C PRO A 1085 -29.48 -4.55 -10.76
N PHE A 1086 -29.81 -5.82 -10.52
CA PHE A 1086 -28.95 -6.81 -9.85
C PHE A 1086 -28.04 -7.58 -10.82
N TYR A 1087 -28.09 -7.30 -12.12
CA TYR A 1087 -27.20 -7.93 -13.11
C TYR A 1087 -25.75 -7.53 -12.86
N SER A 1088 -24.84 -8.50 -13.01
CA SER A 1088 -23.44 -8.22 -13.28
C SER A 1088 -22.79 -9.36 -14.05
N ILE A 1089 -22.08 -9.02 -15.13
CA ILE A 1089 -21.40 -9.91 -16.07
C ILE A 1089 -20.39 -10.83 -15.36
N TRP A 1090 -19.76 -10.29 -14.31
CA TRP A 1090 -18.82 -10.95 -13.39
C TRP A 1090 -19.42 -12.11 -12.58
N THR A 1091 -20.74 -12.30 -12.62
CA THR A 1091 -21.44 -13.41 -11.94
C THR A 1091 -21.31 -14.72 -12.70
N THR A 1092 -21.27 -14.66 -14.03
CA THR A 1092 -21.24 -15.84 -14.90
C THR A 1092 -19.83 -16.08 -15.41
N ASP A 1093 -19.41 -17.34 -15.54
CA ASP A 1093 -18.05 -17.65 -16.02
C ASP A 1093 -17.83 -17.18 -17.45
N VAL A 1094 -18.75 -17.50 -18.37
CA VAL A 1094 -18.70 -17.07 -19.77
C VAL A 1094 -18.78 -15.53 -19.89
N GLY A 1095 -19.60 -14.86 -19.06
CA GLY A 1095 -19.64 -13.40 -19.02
C GLY A 1095 -18.31 -12.81 -18.54
N THR A 1096 -17.73 -13.36 -17.50
CA THR A 1096 -16.41 -12.96 -16.95
C THR A 1096 -15.31 -13.12 -18.00
N GLU A 1097 -15.25 -14.24 -18.70
CA GLU A 1097 -14.29 -14.48 -19.78
C GLU A 1097 -14.46 -13.48 -20.93
N LEU A 1098 -15.70 -13.22 -21.36
CA LEU A 1098 -16.00 -12.23 -22.41
C LEU A 1098 -15.66 -10.80 -21.97
N ALA A 1099 -16.00 -10.41 -20.75
CA ALA A 1099 -15.68 -9.11 -20.17
C ALA A 1099 -14.16 -8.88 -20.14
N MET A 1100 -13.40 -9.85 -19.61
CA MET A 1100 -11.94 -9.81 -19.62
C MET A 1100 -11.38 -9.76 -21.04
N ALA A 1101 -11.94 -10.52 -21.98
CA ALA A 1101 -11.51 -10.48 -23.38
C ALA A 1101 -11.70 -9.10 -24.03
N PHE A 1102 -12.85 -8.43 -23.82
CA PHE A 1102 -13.06 -7.07 -24.33
C PHE A 1102 -12.09 -6.05 -23.71
N ILE A 1103 -11.86 -6.13 -22.40
CA ILE A 1103 -10.93 -5.24 -21.68
C ILE A 1103 -9.48 -5.48 -22.13
N ILE A 1104 -9.05 -6.73 -22.28
CA ILE A 1104 -7.71 -7.10 -22.76
C ILE A 1104 -7.49 -6.62 -24.20
N VAL A 1105 -8.47 -6.80 -25.11
CA VAL A 1105 -8.38 -6.30 -26.49
C VAL A 1105 -8.31 -4.77 -26.53
N ALA A 1106 -9.08 -4.07 -25.69
CA ALA A 1106 -9.02 -2.61 -25.56
C ALA A 1106 -7.65 -2.14 -25.04
N GLY A 1107 -7.08 -2.83 -24.04
CA GLY A 1107 -5.74 -2.57 -23.50
C GLY A 1107 -4.62 -2.77 -24.55
N ILE A 1108 -4.67 -3.88 -25.30
CA ILE A 1108 -3.74 -4.14 -26.42
C ILE A 1108 -3.84 -3.04 -27.48
N CYS A 1109 -5.06 -2.62 -27.82
CA CYS A 1109 -5.29 -1.52 -28.76
C CYS A 1109 -4.72 -0.18 -28.26
N LEU A 1110 -4.83 0.11 -26.97
CA LEU A 1110 -4.29 1.32 -26.35
C LEU A 1110 -2.75 1.32 -26.34
N CYS A 1111 -2.12 0.19 -25.99
CA CYS A 1111 -0.67 0.03 -26.07
C CYS A 1111 -0.15 0.18 -27.52
N LEU A 1112 -0.84 -0.42 -28.49
CA LEU A 1112 -0.50 -0.29 -29.92
C LEU A 1112 -0.68 1.16 -30.42
N TYR A 1113 -1.72 1.86 -29.97
CA TYR A 1113 -1.91 3.28 -30.22
C TYR A 1113 -0.75 4.12 -29.68
N PHE A 1114 -0.33 3.91 -28.43
CA PHE A 1114 0.77 4.68 -27.83
C PHE A 1114 2.12 4.39 -28.53
N LEU A 1115 2.37 3.15 -28.95
CA LEU A 1115 3.53 2.79 -29.77
C LEU A 1115 3.52 3.58 -31.09
N PHE A 1116 2.39 3.61 -31.81
CA PHE A 1116 2.26 4.41 -33.02
C PHE A 1116 2.40 5.92 -32.76
N LEU A 1117 1.84 6.45 -31.67
CA LEU A 1117 1.97 7.87 -31.32
C LEU A 1117 3.43 8.25 -31.05
N CYS A 1118 4.16 7.46 -30.25
CA CYS A 1118 5.58 7.68 -29.97
C CYS A 1118 6.44 7.60 -31.24
N PHE A 1119 6.17 6.61 -32.11
CA PHE A 1119 6.84 6.47 -33.40
C PHE A 1119 6.57 7.67 -34.34
N MET A 1120 5.33 8.15 -34.41
CA MET A 1120 4.96 9.33 -35.20
C MET A 1120 5.62 10.60 -34.65
N VAL A 1121 5.63 10.80 -33.32
CA VAL A 1121 6.32 11.94 -32.67
C VAL A 1121 7.83 11.91 -32.96
N PHE A 1122 8.47 10.74 -32.88
CA PHE A 1122 9.87 10.57 -33.27
C PHE A 1122 10.13 10.89 -34.76
N GLN A 1123 9.25 10.44 -35.66
CA GLN A 1123 9.34 10.79 -37.09
C GLN A 1123 9.19 12.30 -37.32
N VAL A 1124 8.24 12.97 -36.65
CA VAL A 1124 8.08 14.43 -36.73
C VAL A 1124 9.35 15.13 -36.24
N PHE A 1125 9.89 14.79 -35.07
CA PHE A 1125 11.12 15.41 -34.56
C PHE A 1125 12.32 15.22 -35.50
N ARG A 1126 12.53 14.00 -36.02
CA ARG A 1126 13.58 13.71 -37.00
C ARG A 1126 13.40 14.52 -38.30
N ASN A 1127 12.15 14.64 -38.77
CA ASN A 1127 11.82 15.43 -39.95
C ASN A 1127 12.04 16.94 -39.70
N ILE A 1128 11.63 17.48 -38.55
CA ILE A 1128 11.90 18.86 -38.12
C ILE A 1128 13.41 19.13 -38.09
N SER A 1129 14.20 18.27 -37.43
CA SER A 1129 15.66 18.42 -37.38
C SER A 1129 16.30 18.42 -38.76
N GLY A 1130 15.87 17.51 -39.65
CA GLY A 1130 16.35 17.43 -41.03
C GLY A 1130 15.88 18.57 -41.94
N LYS A 1131 14.80 19.28 -41.59
CA LYS A 1131 14.38 20.51 -42.28
C LYS A 1131 15.08 21.74 -41.73
N GLN A 1132 15.31 21.83 -40.42
CA GLN A 1132 15.93 23.00 -39.78
C GLN A 1132 17.31 23.34 -40.33
N SER A 1133 18.15 22.33 -40.62
CA SER A 1133 19.45 22.54 -41.29
C SER A 1133 19.32 23.15 -42.70
N SER A 1134 18.19 22.94 -43.39
CA SER A 1134 17.93 23.46 -44.73
C SER A 1134 17.17 24.81 -44.76
N LEU A 1135 16.59 25.25 -43.63
CA LEU A 1135 15.81 26.50 -43.57
C LEU A 1135 16.60 27.75 -44.01
N PRO A 1136 17.88 27.95 -43.65
CA PRO A 1136 18.64 29.12 -44.10
C PRO A 1136 18.77 29.25 -45.63
N ALA A 1137 18.71 28.13 -46.36
CA ALA A 1137 18.83 28.06 -47.81
C ALA A 1137 17.48 28.16 -48.56
N MET A 1138 16.37 28.42 -47.86
CA MET A 1138 15.05 28.59 -48.49
C MET A 1138 14.67 30.06 -48.68
N SER A 1139 13.84 30.34 -49.69
CA SER A 1139 13.27 31.67 -49.91
C SER A 1139 12.46 32.15 -48.71
N LYS A 1140 12.49 33.48 -48.44
CA LYS A 1140 11.89 34.13 -47.25
C LYS A 1140 10.45 33.67 -46.96
N VAL A 1141 9.63 33.55 -47.99
CA VAL A 1141 8.23 33.10 -47.90
C VAL A 1141 8.13 31.63 -47.46
N ARG A 1142 8.89 30.72 -48.09
CA ARG A 1142 8.87 29.29 -47.78
C ARG A 1142 9.46 28.98 -46.41
N ARG A 1143 10.50 29.73 -46.01
CA ARG A 1143 11.14 29.60 -44.70
C ARG A 1143 10.16 29.93 -43.57
N LEU A 1144 9.51 31.11 -43.62
CA LEU A 1144 8.53 31.56 -42.63
C LEU A 1144 7.35 30.57 -42.47
N HIS A 1145 6.89 29.97 -43.57
CA HIS A 1145 5.83 28.97 -43.53
C HIS A 1145 6.23 27.70 -42.74
N TYR A 1146 7.41 27.14 -43.00
CA TYR A 1146 7.90 25.97 -42.24
C TYR A 1146 8.27 26.34 -40.80
N GLU A 1147 8.86 27.51 -40.54
CA GLU A 1147 9.11 28.01 -39.18
C GLU A 1147 7.81 28.10 -38.36
N GLY A 1148 6.73 28.63 -38.95
CA GLY A 1148 5.39 28.68 -38.33
C GLY A 1148 4.76 27.30 -38.12
N LEU A 1149 4.94 26.35 -39.04
CA LEU A 1149 4.48 24.96 -38.89
C LEU A 1149 5.20 24.23 -37.74
N ILE A 1150 6.54 24.37 -37.67
CA ILE A 1150 7.38 23.82 -36.60
C ILE A 1150 6.98 24.43 -35.24
N PHE A 1151 6.75 25.74 -35.19
CA PHE A 1151 6.30 26.43 -33.97
C PHE A 1151 4.95 25.89 -33.49
N ARG A 1152 3.94 25.80 -34.37
CA ARG A 1152 2.62 25.23 -34.03
C ARG A 1152 2.72 23.82 -33.45
N PHE A 1153 3.49 22.94 -34.11
CA PHE A 1153 3.67 21.56 -33.64
C PHE A 1153 4.25 21.54 -32.22
N LYS A 1154 5.40 22.19 -32.01
CA LYS A 1154 6.07 22.21 -30.69
C LYS A 1154 5.23 22.88 -29.61
N PHE A 1155 4.53 23.97 -29.93
CA PHE A 1155 3.68 24.71 -29.01
C PHE A 1155 2.50 23.87 -28.51
N LEU A 1156 1.69 23.32 -29.41
CA LEU A 1156 0.53 22.53 -29.00
C LEU A 1156 0.98 21.24 -28.30
N MET A 1157 1.98 20.54 -28.84
CA MET A 1157 2.51 19.32 -28.23
C MET A 1157 2.97 19.56 -26.78
N LEU A 1158 3.66 20.66 -26.49
CA LEU A 1158 4.06 21.02 -25.12
C LEU A 1158 2.83 21.24 -24.21
N ILE A 1159 1.80 21.92 -24.69
CA ILE A 1159 0.53 22.10 -23.95
C ILE A 1159 -0.17 20.75 -23.73
N THR A 1160 -0.20 19.87 -24.74
CA THR A 1160 -0.79 18.53 -24.64
C THR A 1160 -0.07 17.68 -23.59
N LEU A 1161 1.27 17.68 -23.58
CA LEU A 1161 2.05 16.98 -22.55
C LEU A 1161 1.79 17.59 -21.16
N ALA A 1162 1.71 18.92 -21.04
CA ALA A 1162 1.40 19.57 -19.76
C ALA A 1162 -0.01 19.21 -19.25
N CYS A 1163 -1.04 19.24 -20.10
CA CYS A 1163 -2.41 18.84 -19.73
C CYS A 1163 -2.50 17.35 -19.38
N ALA A 1164 -1.81 16.47 -20.11
CA ALA A 1164 -1.73 15.05 -19.80
C ALA A 1164 -1.02 14.78 -18.46
N ALA A 1165 0.16 15.39 -18.25
CA ALA A 1165 0.91 15.27 -17.00
C ALA A 1165 0.12 15.82 -15.80
N MET A 1166 -0.51 16.99 -15.92
CA MET A 1166 -1.37 17.55 -14.88
C MET A 1166 -2.59 16.65 -14.60
N THR A 1167 -3.17 16.01 -15.64
CA THR A 1167 -4.24 15.02 -15.45
C THR A 1167 -3.75 13.83 -14.62
N VAL A 1168 -2.60 13.24 -14.97
CA VAL A 1168 -2.04 12.09 -14.25
C VAL A 1168 -1.60 12.47 -12.83
N ILE A 1169 -0.94 13.61 -12.63
CA ILE A 1169 -0.48 14.07 -11.31
C ILE A 1169 -1.65 14.32 -10.37
N PHE A 1170 -2.65 15.14 -10.76
CA PHE A 1170 -3.80 15.40 -9.90
C PHE A 1170 -4.70 14.18 -9.75
N PHE A 1171 -4.74 13.28 -10.74
CA PHE A 1171 -5.37 11.97 -10.57
C PHE A 1171 -4.69 11.20 -9.43
N ILE A 1172 -3.36 11.02 -9.49
CA ILE A 1172 -2.59 10.31 -8.47
C ILE A 1172 -2.75 10.98 -7.10
N VAL A 1173 -2.75 12.30 -6.99
CA VAL A 1173 -2.96 12.99 -5.69
C VAL A 1173 -4.37 12.75 -5.12
N SER A 1174 -5.41 12.76 -5.97
CA SER A 1174 -6.78 12.36 -5.56
C SER A 1174 -6.86 10.88 -5.17
N GLN A 1175 -5.96 10.07 -5.74
CA GLN A 1175 -5.74 8.67 -5.39
C GLN A 1175 -4.48 8.48 -4.54
N VAL A 1176 -4.23 9.31 -3.53
CA VAL A 1176 -3.33 8.97 -2.41
C VAL A 1176 -3.93 9.56 -1.14
N THR A 1177 -4.29 10.83 -1.21
CA THR A 1177 -4.88 11.60 -0.12
C THR A 1177 -6.23 11.06 0.35
N GLU A 1178 -6.61 11.37 1.59
CA GLU A 1178 -7.90 11.05 2.23
C GLU A 1178 -9.09 11.86 1.65
N GLY A 1179 -9.00 12.25 0.38
CA GLY A 1179 -9.95 13.06 -0.37
C GLY A 1179 -10.09 14.52 0.05
N HIS A 1180 -9.60 14.89 1.23
CA HIS A 1180 -9.69 16.24 1.78
C HIS A 1180 -8.43 16.66 2.56
N TRP A 1181 -8.08 17.94 2.53
CA TRP A 1181 -6.98 18.55 3.26
C TRP A 1181 -7.49 19.64 4.21
N LYS A 1182 -6.90 19.79 5.40
CA LYS A 1182 -7.12 20.95 6.28
C LYS A 1182 -5.98 21.94 6.11
N TRP A 1183 -6.19 22.98 5.30
CA TRP A 1183 -5.25 24.09 5.14
C TRP A 1183 -5.84 25.33 5.83
N GLY A 1184 -5.37 25.61 7.04
CA GLY A 1184 -5.96 26.62 7.92
C GLY A 1184 -7.35 26.21 8.42
N GLY A 1185 -8.27 27.17 8.50
CA GLY A 1185 -9.62 26.97 9.06
C GLY A 1185 -10.64 26.32 8.11
N VAL A 1186 -10.27 25.89 6.91
CA VAL A 1186 -11.19 25.37 5.88
C VAL A 1186 -10.70 24.02 5.34
N THR A 1187 -11.64 23.08 5.14
CA THR A 1187 -11.37 21.80 4.48
C THR A 1187 -11.41 21.96 2.96
N VAL A 1188 -10.31 21.64 2.28
CA VAL A 1188 -10.19 21.63 0.82
C VAL A 1188 -10.50 20.22 0.31
N GLN A 1189 -11.53 20.05 -0.52
CA GLN A 1189 -11.94 18.76 -1.07
C GLN A 1189 -11.14 18.42 -2.34
N VAL A 1190 -9.98 17.78 -2.16
CA VAL A 1190 -9.03 17.43 -3.23
C VAL A 1190 -9.68 16.54 -4.30
N ASN A 1191 -10.52 15.57 -3.91
CA ASN A 1191 -11.21 14.70 -4.87
C ASN A 1191 -12.18 15.46 -5.77
N SER A 1192 -12.88 16.45 -5.23
CA SER A 1192 -13.82 17.28 -5.99
C SER A 1192 -13.09 18.34 -6.83
N ALA A 1193 -12.00 18.90 -6.31
CA ALA A 1193 -11.07 19.77 -7.06
C ALA A 1193 -10.47 19.05 -8.27
N PHE A 1194 -10.15 17.75 -8.15
CA PHE A 1194 -9.71 16.93 -9.29
C PHE A 1194 -10.79 16.88 -10.38
N PHE A 1195 -12.01 16.45 -10.06
CA PHE A 1195 -13.07 16.31 -11.06
C PHE A 1195 -13.39 17.63 -11.78
N THR A 1196 -13.59 18.72 -11.05
CA THR A 1196 -13.88 20.03 -11.68
C THR A 1196 -12.65 20.58 -12.41
N GLY A 1197 -11.45 20.44 -11.83
CA GLY A 1197 -10.20 20.90 -12.42
C GLY A 1197 -9.90 20.26 -13.76
N ILE A 1198 -9.94 18.93 -13.86
CA ILE A 1198 -9.70 18.21 -15.11
C ILE A 1198 -10.80 18.49 -16.14
N TYR A 1199 -12.06 18.59 -15.71
CA TYR A 1199 -13.17 18.93 -16.60
C TYR A 1199 -13.07 20.35 -17.16
N GLY A 1200 -12.62 21.32 -16.35
CA GLY A 1200 -12.26 22.66 -16.80
C GLY A 1200 -11.09 22.65 -17.78
N MET A 1201 -10.04 21.87 -17.51
CA MET A 1201 -8.82 21.85 -18.32
C MET A 1201 -9.06 21.35 -19.74
N TRP A 1202 -9.79 20.24 -19.91
CA TRP A 1202 -10.09 19.72 -21.25
C TRP A 1202 -11.08 20.61 -22.01
N ASN A 1203 -12.00 21.29 -21.31
CA ASN A 1203 -12.83 22.35 -21.89
C ASN A 1203 -11.99 23.51 -22.43
N LEU A 1204 -11.07 24.04 -21.62
CA LEU A 1204 -10.20 25.17 -21.97
C LEU A 1204 -9.19 24.78 -23.08
N TYR A 1205 -8.70 23.55 -23.10
CA TYR A 1205 -7.88 22.98 -24.17
C TYR A 1205 -8.64 22.91 -25.51
N VAL A 1206 -9.88 22.41 -25.51
CA VAL A 1206 -10.73 22.34 -26.71
C VAL A 1206 -11.14 23.75 -27.20
N PHE A 1207 -11.43 24.67 -26.29
CA PHE A 1207 -11.65 26.09 -26.61
C PHE A 1207 -10.41 26.71 -27.26
N ALA A 1208 -9.23 26.50 -26.69
CA ALA A 1208 -7.97 27.02 -27.20
C ALA A 1208 -7.63 26.47 -28.60
N LEU A 1209 -7.89 25.18 -28.86
CA LEU A 1209 -7.74 24.58 -30.20
C LEU A 1209 -8.59 25.32 -31.25
N MET A 1210 -9.90 25.44 -31.01
CA MET A 1210 -10.81 26.10 -31.94
C MET A 1210 -10.50 27.60 -32.11
N PHE A 1211 -10.04 28.28 -31.05
CA PHE A 1211 -9.66 29.69 -31.13
C PHE A 1211 -8.36 29.92 -31.91
N LEU A 1212 -7.30 29.15 -31.61
CA LEU A 1212 -5.96 29.35 -32.16
C LEU A 1212 -5.81 28.83 -33.60
N TYR A 1213 -6.47 27.72 -33.95
CA TYR A 1213 -6.41 27.13 -35.29
C TYR A 1213 -7.52 27.66 -36.23
N ALA A 1214 -8.30 28.66 -35.82
CA ALA A 1214 -9.26 29.32 -36.70
C ALA A 1214 -8.57 30.12 -37.82
N PRO A 1215 -9.19 30.26 -39.01
CA PRO A 1215 -8.75 31.21 -40.04
C PRO A 1215 -8.70 32.66 -39.55
N SER A 1216 -7.58 33.33 -39.83
CA SER A 1216 -7.34 34.73 -39.49
C SER A 1216 -7.92 35.68 -40.54
N HIS A 1217 -8.02 36.96 -40.18
CA HIS A 1217 -8.46 38.05 -41.07
C HIS A 1217 -7.28 38.95 -41.53
N LYS A 1218 -6.05 38.68 -41.07
CA LYS A 1218 -4.86 39.41 -41.50
C LYS A 1218 -4.17 38.69 -42.66
N ASN A 1219 -3.89 39.44 -43.72
CA ASN A 1219 -3.07 39.02 -44.85
C ASN A 1219 -1.59 39.14 -44.52
N TYR A 1220 -0.75 38.25 -45.06
CA TYR A 1220 0.69 38.53 -45.20
C TYR A 1220 0.89 39.49 -46.38
N GLY A 1221 1.54 40.65 -46.15
CA GLY A 1221 2.15 41.43 -47.25
C GLY A 1221 2.09 42.96 -47.23
N GLU A 1222 1.39 43.63 -46.31
CA GLU A 1222 1.15 45.10 -46.43
C GLU A 1222 2.18 46.01 -45.73
N ASP A 1223 3.02 45.51 -44.82
CA ASP A 1223 3.87 46.35 -43.94
C ASP A 1223 5.36 46.51 -44.39
N GLN A 1224 5.76 46.11 -45.61
CA GLN A 1224 7.16 46.26 -46.11
C GLN A 1224 7.27 46.62 -47.60
N SER A 1225 6.73 47.78 -48.00
CA SER A 1225 6.95 48.34 -49.35
C SER A 1225 7.26 49.85 -49.33
N ASN A 1226 8.43 50.21 -48.78
CA ASN A 1226 9.08 51.51 -48.97
C ASN A 1226 10.59 51.31 -48.70
N GLY A 1227 11.39 51.19 -49.76
CA GLY A 1227 12.84 50.93 -49.65
C GLY A 1227 13.39 50.19 -50.88
N ASP A 1228 13.96 50.97 -51.80
CA ASP A 1228 14.81 50.64 -52.96
C ASP A 1228 14.37 49.61 -54.02
N LEU A 1229 14.59 50.02 -55.27
CA LEU A 1229 14.44 49.23 -56.50
C LEU A 1229 15.75 48.49 -56.82
N GLY A 1230 15.75 47.17 -56.67
CA GLY A 1230 16.85 46.28 -57.12
C GLY A 1230 16.35 45.28 -58.16
N VAL A 1231 16.89 45.35 -59.39
CA VAL A 1231 16.45 44.54 -60.54
C VAL A 1231 16.61 43.04 -60.29
N HIS A 1232 15.52 42.27 -60.36
CA HIS A 1232 15.47 40.93 -60.98
C HIS A 1232 14.02 40.44 -61.17
N SER A 1233 13.36 40.89 -62.23
CA SER A 1233 12.06 40.34 -62.67
C SER A 1233 12.25 38.97 -63.34
N GLY A 1234 11.80 37.88 -62.71
CA GLY A 1234 11.93 36.53 -63.29
C GLY A 1234 11.04 35.43 -62.70
N GLU A 1235 11.01 35.27 -61.38
CA GLU A 1235 10.46 34.03 -60.77
C GLU A 1235 8.98 34.09 -60.33
N GLU A 1236 8.34 35.26 -60.30
CA GLU A 1236 7.02 35.42 -59.65
C GLU A 1236 5.85 34.77 -60.43
N LEU A 1237 6.07 34.28 -61.65
CA LEU A 1237 5.01 33.72 -62.51
C LEU A 1237 4.79 32.19 -62.36
N GLN A 1238 5.61 31.46 -61.61
CA GLN A 1238 5.49 29.99 -61.52
C GLN A 1238 4.69 29.45 -60.32
N LEU A 1239 4.33 30.26 -59.32
CA LEU A 1239 3.66 29.75 -58.11
C LEU A 1239 2.14 29.56 -58.23
N THR A 1240 1.57 29.57 -59.45
CA THR A 1240 0.10 29.57 -59.67
C THR A 1240 -0.42 28.41 -60.53
N THR A 1241 0.44 27.49 -61.02
CA THR A 1241 0.04 26.56 -62.11
C THR A 1241 0.50 25.10 -61.93
N THR A 1242 0.89 24.68 -60.72
CA THR A 1242 1.50 23.34 -60.50
C THR A 1242 0.75 22.49 -59.47
N ILE A 1243 -0.58 22.65 -59.35
CA ILE A 1243 -1.46 21.73 -58.59
C ILE A 1243 -2.63 21.26 -59.46
N THR A 1244 -2.33 20.76 -60.66
CA THR A 1244 -3.14 19.76 -61.40
C THR A 1244 -2.33 19.20 -62.58
N HIS A 1245 -1.55 18.14 -62.38
CA HIS A 1245 -1.38 17.10 -63.39
C HIS A 1245 -0.86 15.82 -62.74
N VAL A 1246 -1.32 14.67 -63.24
CA VAL A 1246 -0.84 13.34 -62.87
C VAL A 1246 0.07 12.86 -63.98
N ASP A 1247 1.28 12.42 -63.65
CA ASP A 1247 2.03 11.40 -64.40
C ASP A 1247 3.19 10.82 -63.55
N GLY A 1248 3.80 9.73 -64.04
CA GLY A 1248 4.65 8.82 -63.25
C GLY A 1248 6.11 9.24 -63.00
N PRO A 1249 6.89 8.39 -62.28
CA PRO A 1249 8.26 8.70 -61.86
C PRO A 1249 9.27 8.67 -63.01
N THR A 1250 10.22 9.61 -62.99
CA THR A 1250 11.28 9.73 -64.01
C THR A 1250 12.53 8.91 -63.66
N GLU A 1251 13.14 8.29 -64.68
CA GLU A 1251 14.26 7.33 -64.58
C GLU A 1251 15.61 7.97 -64.16
N ILE A 1252 15.76 8.37 -62.89
CA ILE A 1252 17.07 8.82 -62.35
C ILE A 1252 17.51 8.03 -61.10
N TYR A 1253 16.58 7.51 -60.28
CA TYR A 1253 16.91 6.88 -58.99
C TYR A 1253 17.23 5.36 -59.03
N LYS A 1254 17.54 4.79 -60.19
CA LYS A 1254 17.86 3.34 -60.34
C LYS A 1254 19.35 2.99 -60.30
N LEU A 1255 20.26 3.94 -60.48
CA LEU A 1255 21.67 3.64 -60.84
C LEU A 1255 22.67 3.51 -59.67
N THR A 1256 22.27 3.78 -58.43
CA THR A 1256 23.16 3.64 -57.25
C THR A 1256 22.55 2.72 -56.19
N ARG A 1257 22.61 1.41 -56.42
CA ARG A 1257 22.29 0.39 -55.40
C ARG A 1257 23.25 -0.80 -55.49
N LYS A 1258 24.29 -0.78 -54.66
CA LYS A 1258 25.04 -1.99 -54.26
C LYS A 1258 25.37 -1.98 -52.76
N GLU A 1259 24.69 -2.89 -52.07
CA GLU A 1259 25.27 -3.85 -51.10
C GLU A 1259 26.19 -3.33 -49.98
N ALA A 1260 25.58 -3.09 -48.81
CA ALA A 1260 26.01 -3.61 -47.50
C ALA A 1260 24.77 -3.62 -46.58
N GLN A 1261 24.12 -4.76 -46.33
CA GLN A 1261 24.38 -5.81 -45.32
C GLN A 1261 23.78 -5.50 -43.93
N GLU A 1262 23.46 -6.55 -43.18
CA GLU A 1262 22.44 -6.60 -42.14
C GLU A 1262 22.82 -5.91 -40.82
N PHE A 1263 21.86 -5.19 -40.20
CA PHE A 1263 21.28 -5.51 -38.89
C PHE A 1263 19.96 -4.76 -38.66
#